data_AF-T1FTY1-F1
#
_entry.id   AF-T1FTY1-F1
#
_cell.length_a   1.000
_cell.length_b   1.000
_cell.length_c   1.000
_cell.angle_alpha   90.00
_cell.angle_beta   90.00
_cell.angle_gamma   90.00
#
_symmetry.space_group_name_H-M   'P 1'
#
loop_
_entity.id
_entity.type
_entity.pdbx_description
1 polymer ?
#
loop_
_entity_poly.entity_id
_entity_poly.type
_entity_poly.pdbx_seq_one_letter_code
_entity_poly.pdbx_strand_id
1 'polypeptide(L)'
;MTTRNVSRNEDSDDEFMSKRKKLTSGIEERIENLICRVGDKSINSSLESNIEGLATALETDMCSYKAHITKVICECIRDLPERVSVYSTLVGLINFKNYKAGGDVVDCAMKFLKVSIRGEEYEDACTFTYFLSDLVNCRVVMTSSIIDLYNTFIEAALEENSNRPRSDWLMYVVMSSLVYSAHELSIKKEADFDRLLKVIEKYINQRNKDVYIAFAVWCAPQQGSFEETITTRPYVAFEEIFREALQHTIPPLCIPSPLVPQPPQKSLSSTSSSSPSLATDSLYKEEFYPLPRMVFRLFDNSDLLDDMPRFPDSNSIESADILIRTTFRVKVPINYIIVEAILGEIFELPKERHLPLLYGALLIEICKQRSALLPQVGLNASRIDVFVQTLLYLASKTLSHSFSAITKYHKLLKDSVEGATKQETTQLQVALLSSLQYVWKNRPQMIEVIVDKLLKTQIISCSSVVAWVLSEPMVAHLNCFYISHILASTLDKMHTQLSKTLKELENLKKQSSTYKKPKRHLGVDDYNDDDDDRKNDDDDERNDDQDDDDLDLGRYNVKRTQFDDEIDAEEKKAQQLKQEIKIIHCHIIKNIVNVLSDHIHLCENDGLSHEVPMYKILKDRLQEYLYKYHEFTYQYTGYLSTSVFTGDVDPDILHIYNNFTNLLAPVSN
;
A
#
# COMPACT_ATOMS: atom_id res chain seq x y z
N MET A 1 9.84 71.41 26.33
CA MET A 1 9.67 70.05 26.89
C MET A 1 10.24 69.07 25.89
N THR A 2 11.08 68.14 26.33
CA THR A 2 11.64 67.08 25.47
C THR A 2 11.45 65.76 26.18
N THR A 3 10.58 64.92 25.63
CA THR A 3 10.21 63.60 26.15
C THR A 3 11.33 62.59 25.97
N ARG A 4 11.36 61.56 26.83
CA ARG A 4 12.43 60.56 26.92
C ARG A 4 11.81 59.20 27.22
N ASN A 5 12.35 58.13 26.62
CA ASN A 5 11.88 56.73 26.66
C ASN A 5 10.58 56.52 25.83
N VAL A 6 10.28 55.35 25.24
CA VAL A 6 10.78 53.96 25.40
C VAL A 6 10.88 53.27 24.03
N SER A 7 12.01 52.62 23.68
CA SER A 7 12.09 51.66 22.55
C SER A 7 13.43 50.88 22.53
N ARG A 8 13.64 49.94 23.47
CA ARG A 8 14.93 49.22 23.54
C ARG A 8 14.93 47.79 24.11
N ASN A 9 13.79 47.11 24.11
CA ASN A 9 13.68 45.74 24.65
C ASN A 9 13.32 44.66 23.60
N GLU A 10 12.78 45.01 22.43
CA GLU A 10 12.19 44.01 21.51
C GLU A 10 13.25 43.19 20.74
N ASP A 11 14.33 43.81 20.25
CA ASP A 11 15.41 43.12 19.51
C ASP A 11 16.14 42.03 20.33
N SER A 12 16.12 42.12 21.66
CA SER A 12 16.82 41.16 22.54
C SER A 12 16.05 39.85 22.73
N ASP A 13 14.72 39.89 22.65
CA ASP A 13 13.87 38.72 22.90
C ASP A 13 13.82 37.81 21.67
N ASP A 14 13.83 38.37 20.45
CA ASP A 14 13.86 37.59 19.21
C ASP A 14 15.18 36.82 19.01
N GLU A 15 16.34 37.42 19.35
CA GLU A 15 17.62 36.71 19.28
C GLU A 15 17.69 35.58 20.32
N PHE A 16 17.10 35.79 21.51
CA PHE A 16 17.00 34.78 22.56
C PHE A 16 16.06 33.63 22.16
N MET A 17 14.90 33.93 21.57
CA MET A 17 13.95 32.95 21.07
C MET A 17 14.50 32.13 19.89
N SER A 18 15.30 32.75 19.01
CA SER A 18 16.00 32.08 17.91
C SER A 18 17.09 31.12 18.41
N LYS A 19 17.91 31.56 19.39
CA LYS A 19 18.89 30.69 20.07
C LYS A 19 18.21 29.54 20.82
N ARG A 20 17.08 29.80 21.49
CA ARG A 20 16.30 28.79 22.21
C ARG A 20 15.71 27.73 21.27
N LYS A 21 15.14 28.12 20.11
CA LYS A 21 14.67 27.17 19.07
C LYS A 21 15.78 26.27 18.53
N LYS A 22 16.99 26.79 18.33
CA LYS A 22 18.15 25.98 17.91
C LYS A 22 18.60 25.01 19.01
N LEU A 23 18.54 25.44 20.27
CA LEU A 23 18.93 24.59 21.41
C LEU A 23 17.91 23.47 21.70
N THR A 24 16.61 23.74 21.57
CA THR A 24 15.56 22.71 21.70
C THR A 24 15.67 21.67 20.58
N SER A 25 15.86 22.11 19.33
CA SER A 25 16.04 21.22 18.18
C SER A 25 17.20 20.22 18.36
N GLY A 26 18.32 20.65 18.95
CA GLY A 26 19.46 19.74 19.22
C GLY A 26 19.24 18.77 20.39
N ILE A 27 18.31 19.07 21.31
CA ILE A 27 17.92 18.14 22.39
C ILE A 27 16.90 17.12 21.86
N GLU A 28 15.97 17.56 21.02
CA GLU A 28 15.00 16.72 20.30
C GLU A 28 15.73 15.70 19.40
N GLU A 29 16.67 16.15 18.56
CA GLU A 29 17.52 15.28 17.73
C GLU A 29 18.34 14.28 18.57
N ARG A 30 18.81 14.67 19.76
CA ARG A 30 19.50 13.74 20.69
C ARG A 30 18.55 12.67 21.23
N ILE A 31 17.31 13.05 21.57
CA ILE A 31 16.27 12.12 22.07
C ILE A 31 15.91 11.11 20.99
N GLU A 32 15.67 11.55 19.76
CA GLU A 32 15.43 10.69 18.59
C GLU A 32 16.57 9.67 18.40
N ASN A 33 17.82 10.14 18.34
CA ASN A 33 18.99 9.28 18.15
C ASN A 33 19.18 8.25 19.28
N LEU A 34 18.76 8.55 20.51
CA LEU A 34 18.82 7.59 21.62
C LEU A 34 17.72 6.52 21.52
N ILE A 35 16.49 6.90 21.17
CA ILE A 35 15.34 5.99 21.08
C ILE A 35 15.47 5.05 19.87
N CYS A 36 15.92 5.55 18.71
CA CYS A 36 16.14 4.71 17.52
C CYS A 36 17.19 3.59 17.76
N ARG A 37 18.20 3.86 18.58
CA ARG A 37 19.39 3.01 18.72
C ARG A 37 19.40 2.05 19.90
N VAL A 38 18.38 2.08 20.78
CA VAL A 38 18.36 1.26 22.01
C VAL A 38 18.42 -0.26 21.75
N GLY A 39 17.92 -0.72 20.60
CA GLY A 39 17.99 -2.12 20.16
C GLY A 39 19.26 -2.51 19.40
N ASP A 40 20.21 -1.60 19.19
CA ASP A 40 21.44 -1.90 18.44
C ASP A 40 22.41 -2.76 19.25
N LYS A 41 23.24 -3.56 18.55
CA LYS A 41 24.28 -4.39 19.19
C LYS A 41 25.37 -3.50 19.80
N SER A 42 25.30 -3.29 21.11
CA SER A 42 26.42 -2.75 21.89
C SER A 42 27.49 -3.81 22.12
N ILE A 43 28.76 -3.41 22.04
CA ILE A 43 29.92 -4.28 22.32
C ILE A 43 30.15 -4.39 23.84
N ASN A 44 29.73 -3.38 24.62
CA ASN A 44 30.17 -3.18 26.00
C ASN A 44 29.03 -3.22 27.04
N SER A 45 27.77 -3.40 26.62
CA SER A 45 26.59 -3.38 27.50
C SER A 45 25.50 -4.32 27.01
N SER A 46 24.72 -4.89 27.93
CA SER A 46 23.58 -5.73 27.58
C SER A 46 22.39 -4.90 27.08
N LEU A 47 21.46 -5.54 26.38
CA LEU A 47 20.23 -4.89 25.89
C LEU A 47 19.40 -4.35 27.05
N GLU A 48 19.28 -5.11 28.13
CA GLU A 48 18.56 -4.77 29.36
C GLU A 48 19.14 -3.49 29.99
N SER A 49 20.48 -3.44 30.13
CA SER A 49 21.18 -2.26 30.68
C SER A 49 21.01 -1.01 29.80
N ASN A 50 20.96 -1.18 28.47
CA ASN A 50 20.70 -0.07 27.55
C ASN A 50 19.26 0.45 27.67
N ILE A 51 18.27 -0.43 27.81
CA ILE A 51 16.85 -0.05 27.97
C ILE A 51 16.64 0.65 29.31
N GLU A 52 17.20 0.15 30.41
CA GLU A 52 17.10 0.76 31.74
C GLU A 52 17.80 2.12 31.82
N GLY A 53 19.00 2.22 31.23
CA GLY A 53 19.74 3.46 31.10
C GLY A 53 18.97 4.51 30.30
N LEU A 54 18.33 4.11 29.19
CA LEU A 54 17.48 5.00 28.40
C LEU A 54 16.21 5.42 29.15
N ALA A 55 15.52 4.50 29.83
CA ALA A 55 14.33 4.83 30.62
C ALA A 55 14.64 5.88 31.69
N THR A 56 15.80 5.77 32.34
CA THR A 56 16.27 6.72 33.37
C THR A 56 16.73 8.06 32.75
N ALA A 57 17.32 8.06 31.56
CA ALA A 57 17.66 9.29 30.85
C ALA A 57 16.40 10.06 30.35
N LEU A 58 15.39 9.33 29.86
CA LEU A 58 14.14 9.94 29.41
C LEU A 58 13.31 10.49 30.58
N GLU A 59 13.40 9.91 31.78
CA GLU A 59 12.69 10.37 32.98
C GLU A 59 12.90 11.87 33.26
N THR A 60 14.14 12.37 33.13
CA THR A 60 14.44 13.80 33.30
C THR A 60 13.93 14.68 32.16
N ASP A 61 13.92 14.16 30.93
CA ASP A 61 13.51 14.89 29.73
C ASP A 61 11.98 14.93 29.55
N MET A 62 11.26 13.94 30.10
CA MET A 62 9.79 13.82 30.06
C MET A 62 9.05 15.01 30.66
N CYS A 63 9.64 15.78 31.57
CA CYS A 63 9.02 17.00 32.11
C CYS A 63 8.87 18.12 31.06
N SER A 64 9.75 18.15 30.05
CA SER A 64 9.83 19.23 29.05
C SER A 64 9.46 18.77 27.63
N TYR A 65 9.82 17.53 27.27
CA TYR A 65 9.74 17.02 25.89
C TYR A 65 8.71 15.90 25.71
N LYS A 66 7.84 15.69 26.70
CA LYS A 66 6.83 14.62 26.76
C LYS A 66 6.17 14.28 25.41
N ALA A 67 5.55 15.28 24.77
CA ALA A 67 4.79 15.07 23.54
C ALA A 67 5.68 14.65 22.35
N HIS A 68 6.91 15.15 22.31
CA HIS A 68 7.91 14.76 21.32
C HIS A 68 8.42 13.33 21.59
N ILE A 69 8.85 13.02 22.81
CA ILE A 69 9.29 11.65 23.20
C ILE A 69 8.19 10.61 22.89
N THR A 70 6.95 10.87 23.29
CA THR A 70 5.80 10.00 23.03
C THR A 70 5.58 9.76 21.53
N LYS A 71 5.69 10.81 20.71
CA LYS A 71 5.58 10.71 19.25
C LYS A 71 6.71 9.89 18.65
N VAL A 72 7.96 10.19 19.03
CA VAL A 72 9.17 9.51 18.55
C VAL A 72 9.15 8.02 18.88
N ILE A 73 8.72 7.62 20.08
CA ILE A 73 8.54 6.19 20.42
C ILE A 73 7.56 5.51 19.44
N CYS A 74 6.43 6.15 19.12
CA CYS A 74 5.44 5.58 18.20
C CYS A 74 5.95 5.55 16.75
N GLU A 75 6.70 6.57 16.32
CA GLU A 75 7.35 6.58 15.01
C GLU A 75 8.41 5.46 14.91
N CYS A 76 9.23 5.25 15.94
CA CYS A 76 10.16 4.11 15.99
C CYS A 76 9.45 2.75 15.98
N ILE A 77 8.26 2.62 16.59
CA ILE A 77 7.48 1.37 16.55
C ILE A 77 6.97 1.08 15.14
N ARG A 78 6.49 2.09 14.41
CA ARG A 78 6.08 1.97 13.01
C ARG A 78 7.28 1.65 12.10
N ASP A 79 8.38 2.38 12.28
CA ASP A 79 9.53 2.36 11.37
C ASP A 79 10.50 1.18 11.65
N LEU A 80 10.46 0.59 12.86
CA LEU A 80 11.29 -0.56 13.29
C LEU A 80 10.43 -1.64 14.00
N PRO A 81 9.48 -2.28 13.28
CA PRO A 81 8.50 -3.20 13.86
C PRO A 81 9.12 -4.49 14.44
N GLU A 82 10.33 -4.88 14.00
CA GLU A 82 11.10 -5.98 14.59
C GLU A 82 11.59 -5.69 16.03
N ARG A 83 11.50 -4.43 16.47
CA ARG A 83 11.90 -3.96 17.81
C ARG A 83 10.71 -3.71 18.74
N VAL A 84 9.48 -4.10 18.38
CA VAL A 84 8.26 -3.90 19.19
C VAL A 84 8.47 -4.30 20.66
N SER A 85 9.06 -5.46 20.95
CA SER A 85 9.27 -5.92 22.34
C SER A 85 10.43 -5.21 23.09
N VAL A 86 11.29 -4.48 22.38
CA VAL A 86 12.27 -3.56 23.00
C VAL A 86 11.55 -2.28 23.43
N TYR A 87 10.70 -1.73 22.57
CA TYR A 87 9.91 -0.53 22.86
C TYR A 87 8.82 -0.79 23.90
N SER A 88 8.15 -1.95 23.91
CA SER A 88 7.19 -2.32 24.96
C SER A 88 7.87 -2.36 26.34
N THR A 89 9.08 -2.92 26.41
CA THR A 89 9.87 -3.01 27.65
C THR A 89 10.31 -1.61 28.14
N LEU A 90 10.78 -0.75 27.23
CA LEU A 90 11.11 0.65 27.52
C LEU A 90 9.90 1.41 28.07
N VAL A 91 8.73 1.24 27.46
CA VAL A 91 7.48 1.87 27.88
C VAL A 91 6.97 1.30 29.22
N GLY A 92 7.23 0.03 29.51
CA GLY A 92 7.04 -0.57 30.84
C GLY A 92 7.82 0.18 31.93
N LEU A 93 9.11 0.41 31.73
CA LEU A 93 9.96 1.14 32.68
C LEU A 93 9.55 2.62 32.80
N ILE A 94 9.16 3.26 31.68
CA ILE A 94 8.62 4.63 31.68
C ILE A 94 7.31 4.69 32.47
N ASN A 95 6.40 3.73 32.30
CA ASN A 95 5.13 3.68 33.04
C ASN A 95 5.35 3.47 34.54
N PHE A 96 6.30 2.62 34.93
CA PHE A 96 6.67 2.42 36.33
C PHE A 96 7.20 3.71 36.99
N LYS A 97 8.10 4.43 36.30
CA LYS A 97 8.65 5.73 36.77
C LYS A 97 7.62 6.85 36.73
N ASN A 98 6.76 6.88 35.71
CA ASN A 98 5.78 7.93 35.45
C ASN A 98 4.52 7.36 34.78
N TYR A 99 3.56 6.94 35.60
CA TYR A 99 2.29 6.36 35.17
C TYR A 99 1.56 7.21 34.12
N LYS A 100 1.59 8.54 34.26
CA LYS A 100 0.96 9.44 33.29
C LYS A 100 1.60 9.29 31.91
N ALA A 101 2.93 9.37 31.83
CA ALA A 101 3.66 9.22 30.58
C ALA A 101 3.42 7.86 29.88
N GLY A 102 3.26 6.78 30.66
CA GLY A 102 2.83 5.47 30.11
C GLY A 102 1.46 5.55 29.41
N GLY A 103 0.49 6.22 30.04
CA GLY A 103 -0.84 6.44 29.46
C GLY A 103 -0.82 7.29 28.19
N ASP A 104 -0.02 8.35 28.14
CA ASP A 104 0.13 9.16 26.92
C ASP A 104 0.73 8.37 25.73
N VAL A 105 1.59 7.37 25.99
CA VAL A 105 2.10 6.46 24.95
C VAL A 105 1.00 5.52 24.45
N VAL A 106 0.16 4.97 25.33
CA VAL A 106 -1.01 4.17 24.94
C VAL A 106 -2.00 5.01 24.11
N ASP A 107 -2.29 6.24 24.53
CA ASP A 107 -3.12 7.19 23.79
C ASP A 107 -2.53 7.55 22.41
N CYS A 108 -1.20 7.63 22.29
CA CYS A 108 -0.53 7.92 21.05
C CYS A 108 -0.57 6.72 20.09
N ALA A 109 -0.23 5.51 20.57
CA ALA A 109 -0.34 4.26 19.82
C ALA A 109 -1.78 4.05 19.30
N MET A 110 -2.81 4.34 20.12
CA MET A 110 -4.21 4.28 19.67
C MET A 110 -4.58 5.34 18.63
N LYS A 111 -3.93 6.51 18.62
CA LYS A 111 -4.12 7.51 17.54
C LYS A 111 -3.48 7.03 16.25
N PHE A 112 -2.27 6.46 16.30
CA PHE A 112 -1.62 5.85 15.14
C PHE A 112 -2.48 4.71 14.58
N LEU A 113 -2.89 3.73 15.39
CA LEU A 113 -3.77 2.63 14.98
C LEU A 113 -5.05 3.13 14.29
N LYS A 114 -5.70 4.16 14.84
CA LYS A 114 -6.91 4.78 14.26
C LYS A 114 -6.64 5.50 12.93
N VAL A 115 -5.47 6.11 12.77
CA VAL A 115 -5.06 6.75 11.52
C VAL A 115 -4.75 5.68 10.48
N SER A 116 -3.96 4.66 10.81
CA SER A 116 -3.54 3.62 9.88
C SER A 116 -4.70 2.77 9.36
N ILE A 117 -5.67 2.40 10.21
CA ILE A 117 -6.91 1.73 9.75
C ILE A 117 -7.70 2.61 8.74
N ARG A 118 -7.77 3.93 8.98
CA ARG A 118 -8.47 4.87 8.09
C ARG A 118 -7.66 5.26 6.85
N GLY A 119 -6.34 5.07 6.89
CA GLY A 119 -5.40 5.35 5.82
C GLY A 119 -5.13 4.15 4.90
N GLU A 120 -5.76 2.99 5.17
CA GLU A 120 -5.48 1.72 4.47
C GLU A 120 -4.02 1.23 4.70
N GLU A 121 -3.37 1.70 5.77
CA GLU A 121 -2.01 1.34 6.20
C GLU A 121 -2.05 0.07 7.09
N TYR A 122 -2.47 -1.04 6.49
CA TYR A 122 -2.80 -2.26 7.23
C TYR A 122 -1.63 -2.91 7.99
N GLU A 123 -0.38 -2.78 7.50
CA GLU A 123 0.81 -3.31 8.20
C GLU A 123 1.15 -2.51 9.47
N ASP A 124 0.95 -1.19 9.45
CA ASP A 124 1.13 -0.32 10.61
C ASP A 124 0.05 -0.61 11.66
N ALA A 125 -1.20 -0.80 11.23
CA ALA A 125 -2.30 -1.20 12.10
C ALA A 125 -2.04 -2.55 12.80
N CYS A 126 -1.49 -3.55 12.10
CA CYS A 126 -1.00 -4.78 12.73
C CYS A 126 0.07 -4.47 13.79
N THR A 127 1.11 -3.70 13.42
CA THR A 127 2.26 -3.38 14.28
C THR A 127 1.84 -2.68 15.59
N PHE A 128 0.94 -1.69 15.53
CA PHE A 128 0.44 -1.03 16.73
C PHE A 128 -0.45 -1.95 17.59
N THR A 129 -1.16 -2.91 16.99
CA THR A 129 -1.93 -3.91 17.75
C THR A 129 -1.00 -4.92 18.43
N TYR A 130 0.11 -5.32 17.80
CA TYR A 130 1.16 -6.14 18.42
C TYR A 130 1.80 -5.43 19.60
N PHE A 131 2.11 -4.14 19.46
CA PHE A 131 2.65 -3.33 20.55
C PHE A 131 1.67 -3.23 21.73
N LEU A 132 0.39 -2.94 21.48
CA LEU A 132 -0.64 -2.90 22.54
C LEU A 132 -0.83 -4.26 23.22
N SER A 133 -0.68 -5.36 22.48
CA SER A 133 -0.70 -6.74 23.00
C SER A 133 0.50 -7.01 23.92
N ASP A 134 1.72 -6.67 23.49
CA ASP A 134 2.94 -6.92 24.27
C ASP A 134 3.07 -6.02 25.52
N LEU A 135 2.44 -4.84 25.51
CA LEU A 135 2.32 -3.96 26.69
C LEU A 135 1.56 -4.60 27.86
N VAL A 136 0.79 -5.67 27.63
CA VAL A 136 0.14 -6.48 28.68
C VAL A 136 1.19 -7.22 29.51
N ASN A 137 2.22 -7.76 28.85
CA ASN A 137 3.35 -8.44 29.50
C ASN A 137 4.20 -7.47 30.31
N CYS A 138 4.42 -6.26 29.78
CA CYS A 138 5.12 -5.16 30.46
C CYS A 138 4.28 -4.49 31.57
N ARG A 139 3.09 -5.01 31.86
CA ARG A 139 2.14 -4.50 32.86
C ARG A 139 1.81 -3.01 32.70
N VAL A 140 1.74 -2.54 31.45
CA VAL A 140 1.25 -1.19 31.11
C VAL A 140 -0.23 -1.22 30.79
N VAL A 141 -0.75 -2.30 30.19
CA VAL A 141 -2.14 -2.45 29.75
C VAL A 141 -2.83 -3.57 30.53
N MET A 142 -4.12 -3.38 30.88
CA MET A 142 -4.93 -4.41 31.54
C MET A 142 -5.34 -5.55 30.60
N THR A 143 -5.34 -6.79 31.10
CA THR A 143 -5.72 -8.00 30.34
C THR A 143 -7.17 -8.00 29.87
N SER A 144 -8.10 -7.36 30.60
CA SER A 144 -9.47 -7.17 30.09
C SER A 144 -9.50 -6.23 28.89
N SER A 145 -8.72 -5.15 28.92
CA SER A 145 -8.79 -4.10 27.91
C SER A 145 -8.22 -4.52 26.55
N ILE A 146 -7.26 -5.45 26.51
CA ILE A 146 -6.80 -6.05 25.26
C ILE A 146 -7.83 -7.04 24.69
N ILE A 147 -8.56 -7.78 25.55
CA ILE A 147 -9.69 -8.63 25.13
C ILE A 147 -10.81 -7.76 24.54
N ASP A 148 -11.14 -6.63 25.15
CA ASP A 148 -12.13 -5.67 24.62
C ASP A 148 -11.73 -5.15 23.23
N LEU A 149 -10.43 -4.88 23.01
CA LEU A 149 -9.91 -4.50 21.68
C LEU A 149 -10.03 -5.65 20.67
N TYR A 150 -9.70 -6.88 21.04
CA TYR A 150 -9.87 -8.05 20.16
C TYR A 150 -11.34 -8.33 19.83
N ASN A 151 -12.24 -8.21 20.81
CA ASN A 151 -13.67 -8.32 20.57
C ASN A 151 -14.15 -7.25 19.59
N THR A 152 -13.65 -6.01 19.69
CA THR A 152 -13.96 -4.95 18.70
C THR A 152 -13.57 -5.37 17.27
N PHE A 153 -12.39 -5.96 17.07
CA PHE A 153 -11.97 -6.49 15.76
C PHE A 153 -12.81 -7.69 15.29
N ILE A 154 -13.14 -8.62 16.19
CA ILE A 154 -13.97 -9.80 15.89
C ILE A 154 -15.40 -9.39 15.53
N GLU A 155 -16.00 -8.46 16.26
CA GLU A 155 -17.34 -7.93 15.99
C GLU A 155 -17.38 -7.27 14.60
N ALA A 156 -16.41 -6.42 14.27
CA ALA A 156 -16.29 -5.81 12.95
C ALA A 156 -16.03 -6.82 11.81
N ALA A 157 -15.39 -7.94 12.11
CA ALA A 157 -15.17 -9.03 11.14
C ALA A 157 -16.44 -9.86 10.87
N LEU A 158 -17.39 -9.86 11.81
CA LEU A 158 -18.65 -10.59 11.75
C LEU A 158 -19.84 -9.69 11.37
N GLU A 159 -19.59 -8.43 10.99
CA GLU A 159 -20.62 -7.51 10.49
C GLU A 159 -21.31 -8.02 9.21
N GLU A 160 -22.63 -7.85 9.16
CA GLU A 160 -23.42 -8.14 7.96
C GLU A 160 -22.98 -7.28 6.77
N ASN A 161 -22.89 -7.89 5.59
CA ASN A 161 -22.38 -7.28 4.35
C ASN A 161 -20.87 -6.93 4.35
N SER A 162 -20.10 -7.40 5.33
CA SER A 162 -18.62 -7.39 5.23
C SER A 162 -18.14 -8.26 4.06
N ASN A 163 -17.10 -7.83 3.34
CA ASN A 163 -16.43 -8.66 2.34
C ASN A 163 -15.38 -9.57 3.01
N ARG A 164 -15.00 -10.67 2.35
CA ARG A 164 -14.08 -11.64 2.96
C ARG A 164 -12.68 -11.08 3.26
N PRO A 165 -12.04 -10.26 2.40
CA PRO A 165 -10.75 -9.65 2.71
C PRO A 165 -10.77 -8.81 3.99
N ARG A 166 -11.85 -8.05 4.24
CA ARG A 166 -12.05 -7.33 5.50
C ARG A 166 -12.12 -8.27 6.69
N SER A 167 -13.03 -9.24 6.64
CA SER A 167 -13.24 -10.19 7.74
C SER A 167 -12.00 -11.02 8.04
N ASP A 168 -11.30 -11.50 7.00
CA ASP A 168 -10.04 -12.24 7.12
C ASP A 168 -8.91 -11.37 7.70
N TRP A 169 -8.77 -10.11 7.25
CA TRP A 169 -7.74 -9.21 7.79
C TRP A 169 -8.00 -8.86 9.26
N LEU A 170 -9.24 -8.54 9.62
CA LEU A 170 -9.61 -8.23 11.02
C LEU A 170 -9.38 -9.44 11.96
N MET A 171 -9.72 -10.65 11.50
CA MET A 171 -9.42 -11.90 12.22
C MET A 171 -7.91 -12.18 12.29
N TYR A 172 -7.17 -11.93 11.21
CA TYR A 172 -5.71 -12.06 11.17
C TYR A 172 -5.04 -11.15 12.20
N VAL A 173 -5.41 -9.87 12.27
CA VAL A 173 -4.87 -8.90 13.26
C VAL A 173 -4.99 -9.43 14.68
N VAL A 174 -6.12 -10.06 15.03
CA VAL A 174 -6.30 -10.67 16.36
C VAL A 174 -5.38 -11.87 16.53
N MET A 175 -5.40 -12.83 15.59
CA MET A 175 -4.60 -14.06 15.67
C MET A 175 -3.09 -13.80 15.75
N SER A 176 -2.55 -12.89 14.93
CA SER A 176 -1.12 -12.55 14.96
C SER A 176 -0.75 -11.71 16.20
N SER A 177 -1.69 -10.91 16.75
CA SER A 177 -1.48 -10.21 18.02
C SER A 177 -1.49 -11.13 19.24
N LEU A 178 -2.22 -12.25 19.21
CA LEU A 178 -2.26 -13.22 20.31
C LEU A 178 -0.88 -13.83 20.62
N VAL A 179 0.03 -13.92 19.63
CA VAL A 179 1.41 -14.40 19.80
C VAL A 179 2.19 -13.66 20.90
N TYR A 180 1.76 -12.43 21.22
CA TYR A 180 2.35 -11.61 22.28
C TYR A 180 1.65 -11.80 23.63
N SER A 181 0.32 -11.85 23.70
CA SER A 181 -0.43 -11.83 24.98
C SER A 181 -1.04 -13.17 25.42
N ALA A 182 -1.12 -14.20 24.57
CA ALA A 182 -1.90 -15.42 24.80
C ALA A 182 -1.58 -16.09 26.15
N HIS A 183 -0.31 -16.30 26.47
CA HIS A 183 0.12 -16.86 27.76
C HIS A 183 -0.39 -16.08 28.99
N GLU A 184 -0.36 -14.75 28.97
CA GLU A 184 -0.82 -13.94 30.11
C GLU A 184 -2.36 -13.92 30.18
N LEU A 185 -3.05 -14.04 29.03
CA LEU A 185 -4.51 -14.15 28.94
C LEU A 185 -5.02 -15.52 29.38
N SER A 186 -4.37 -16.62 29.00
CA SER A 186 -4.78 -17.97 29.40
C SER A 186 -4.70 -18.16 30.92
N ILE A 187 -3.68 -17.60 31.58
CA ILE A 187 -3.52 -17.66 33.03
C ILE A 187 -4.50 -16.74 33.78
N LYS A 188 -4.70 -15.50 33.34
CA LYS A 188 -5.49 -14.50 34.08
C LYS A 188 -6.96 -14.40 33.67
N LYS A 189 -7.29 -14.88 32.49
CA LYS A 189 -8.56 -14.65 31.79
C LYS A 189 -9.01 -15.89 31.01
N GLU A 190 -8.64 -17.09 31.47
CA GLU A 190 -8.94 -18.42 30.90
C GLU A 190 -10.31 -18.48 30.21
N ALA A 191 -11.41 -18.25 30.93
CA ALA A 191 -12.77 -18.37 30.41
C ALA A 191 -13.14 -17.34 29.31
N ASP A 192 -12.51 -16.16 29.29
CA ASP A 192 -12.72 -15.15 28.24
C ASP A 192 -11.83 -15.43 27.02
N PHE A 193 -10.61 -15.89 27.25
CA PHE A 193 -9.68 -16.35 26.21
C PHE A 193 -10.22 -17.57 25.46
N ASP A 194 -10.78 -18.55 26.18
CA ASP A 194 -11.46 -19.73 25.64
C ASP A 194 -12.64 -19.38 24.72
N ARG A 195 -13.39 -18.32 25.04
CA ARG A 195 -14.50 -17.83 24.21
C ARG A 195 -13.96 -17.22 22.92
N LEU A 196 -12.93 -16.40 23.04
CA LEU A 196 -12.27 -15.75 21.90
C LEU A 196 -11.74 -16.79 20.92
N LEU A 197 -11.02 -17.81 21.40
CA LEU A 197 -10.52 -18.92 20.56
C LEU A 197 -11.66 -19.69 19.88
N LYS A 198 -12.77 -19.99 20.57
CA LYS A 198 -13.94 -20.68 19.98
C LYS A 198 -14.62 -19.86 18.88
N VAL A 199 -14.62 -18.53 18.97
CA VAL A 199 -15.16 -17.67 17.90
C VAL A 199 -14.23 -17.69 16.68
N ILE A 200 -12.91 -17.60 16.89
CA ILE A 200 -11.90 -17.69 15.82
C ILE A 200 -11.96 -19.06 15.12
N GLU A 201 -12.00 -20.17 15.88
CA GLU A 201 -12.12 -21.52 15.34
C GLU A 201 -13.40 -21.69 14.51
N LYS A 202 -14.54 -21.20 15.02
CA LYS A 202 -15.81 -21.20 14.27
C LYS A 202 -15.68 -20.44 12.95
N TYR A 203 -15.08 -19.24 12.96
CA TYR A 203 -14.86 -18.45 11.75
C TYR A 203 -13.98 -19.20 10.73
N ILE A 204 -12.83 -19.72 11.16
CA ILE A 204 -11.89 -20.46 10.30
C ILE A 204 -12.59 -21.65 9.62
N ASN A 205 -13.41 -22.40 10.37
CA ASN A 205 -14.13 -23.56 9.87
C ASN A 205 -15.28 -23.21 8.89
N GLN A 206 -15.74 -21.96 8.85
CA GLN A 206 -16.78 -21.48 7.92
C GLN A 206 -16.20 -20.96 6.58
N ARG A 207 -14.88 -20.76 6.47
CA ARG A 207 -14.23 -20.23 5.27
C ARG A 207 -14.23 -21.26 4.13
N ASN A 208 -14.66 -20.86 2.94
CA ASN A 208 -14.54 -21.68 1.74
C ASN A 208 -13.06 -21.74 1.28
N LYS A 209 -12.42 -22.88 1.53
CA LYS A 209 -10.99 -23.13 1.27
C LYS A 209 -10.61 -23.05 -0.22
N ASP A 210 -11.53 -23.36 -1.12
CA ASP A 210 -11.25 -23.44 -2.57
C ASP A 210 -10.93 -22.08 -3.19
N VAL A 211 -11.43 -21.00 -2.59
CA VAL A 211 -11.15 -19.62 -2.99
C VAL A 211 -9.69 -19.23 -2.70
N TYR A 212 -9.09 -19.83 -1.67
CA TYR A 212 -7.72 -19.52 -1.25
C TYR A 212 -6.65 -20.24 -2.07
N ILE A 213 -7.00 -21.35 -2.74
CA ILE A 213 -6.09 -22.11 -3.63
C ILE A 213 -5.52 -21.23 -4.75
N ALA A 214 -6.25 -20.17 -5.16
CA ALA A 214 -5.78 -19.20 -6.15
C ALA A 214 -4.51 -18.42 -5.75
N PHE A 215 -4.15 -18.43 -4.46
CA PHE A 215 -2.95 -17.80 -3.91
C PHE A 215 -1.84 -18.81 -3.58
N ALA A 216 -2.04 -20.10 -3.89
CA ALA A 216 -1.07 -21.16 -3.63
C ALA A 216 0.05 -21.17 -4.67
N VAL A 217 1.32 -21.13 -4.22
CA VAL A 217 2.49 -21.31 -5.09
C VAL A 217 2.61 -22.77 -5.59
N TRP A 218 2.09 -23.72 -4.81
CA TRP A 218 2.08 -25.15 -5.14
C TRP A 218 0.65 -25.70 -5.13
N CYS A 219 0.32 -26.59 -6.07
CA CYS A 219 -1.03 -27.19 -6.17
C CYS A 219 -1.38 -28.20 -5.04
N ALA A 220 -0.50 -28.40 -4.06
CA ALA A 220 -0.71 -29.31 -2.94
C ALA A 220 -0.50 -28.55 -1.61
N PRO A 221 -1.54 -28.39 -0.76
CA PRO A 221 -1.40 -27.71 0.52
C PRO A 221 -0.71 -28.62 1.56
N GLN A 222 0.33 -28.10 2.22
CA GLN A 222 0.83 -28.67 3.47
C GLN A 222 0.07 -28.02 4.64
N GLN A 223 -0.43 -28.81 5.58
CA GLN A 223 -1.22 -28.34 6.73
C GLN A 223 -0.34 -28.06 7.95
N GLY A 224 -0.75 -27.11 8.79
CA GLY A 224 -0.17 -26.81 10.10
C GLY A 224 -1.25 -26.48 11.14
N SER A 225 -0.85 -26.39 12.41
CA SER A 225 -1.72 -25.99 13.53
C SER A 225 -0.89 -25.40 14.67
N PHE A 226 -1.31 -24.24 15.17
CA PHE A 226 -0.53 -23.33 16.01
C PHE A 226 -0.08 -23.86 17.39
N GLU A 227 1.19 -23.63 17.77
CA GLU A 227 1.69 -23.62 19.17
C GLU A 227 2.72 -22.51 19.39
N GLU A 228 2.86 -22.04 20.65
CA GLU A 228 3.47 -20.75 21.05
C GLU A 228 4.87 -20.92 21.67
N THR A 229 5.99 -20.48 21.04
CA THR A 229 7.32 -20.51 21.73
C THR A 229 8.47 -19.61 21.25
N ILE A 230 8.34 -18.77 20.21
CA ILE A 230 9.53 -18.32 19.44
C ILE A 230 10.10 -16.92 19.80
N THR A 231 9.34 -16.04 20.47
CA THR A 231 9.73 -14.63 20.65
C THR A 231 10.79 -14.34 21.72
N THR A 232 11.75 -13.45 21.43
CA THR A 232 12.55 -12.76 22.47
C THR A 232 11.66 -11.86 23.31
N ARG A 233 11.73 -12.02 24.63
CA ARG A 233 10.91 -11.30 25.61
C ARG A 233 11.81 -10.54 26.60
N PRO A 234 12.30 -9.31 26.27
CA PRO A 234 13.24 -8.56 27.13
C PRO A 234 12.62 -8.18 28.48
N TYR A 235 11.31 -7.91 28.51
CA TYR A 235 10.53 -7.59 29.70
C TYR A 235 10.61 -8.63 30.83
N VAL A 236 10.95 -9.90 30.53
CA VAL A 236 11.14 -10.95 31.54
C VAL A 236 12.26 -10.59 32.53
N ALA A 237 13.28 -9.85 32.09
CA ALA A 237 14.36 -9.38 32.98
C ALA A 237 13.91 -8.35 34.03
N PHE A 238 12.73 -7.75 33.86
CA PHE A 238 12.19 -6.67 34.69
C PHE A 238 10.88 -7.06 35.41
N GLU A 239 10.55 -8.36 35.45
CA GLU A 239 9.26 -8.83 35.99
C GLU A 239 9.00 -8.38 37.45
N GLU A 240 10.03 -8.37 38.29
CA GLU A 240 9.91 -7.91 39.69
C GLU A 240 9.51 -6.44 39.79
N ILE A 241 10.02 -5.58 38.89
CA ILE A 241 9.68 -4.15 38.82
C ILE A 241 8.23 -3.98 38.33
N PHE A 242 7.82 -4.76 37.32
CA PHE A 242 6.48 -4.66 36.73
C PHE A 242 5.35 -5.20 37.62
N ARG A 243 5.66 -5.94 38.70
CA ARG A 243 4.63 -6.43 39.65
C ARG A 243 3.94 -5.32 40.44
N GLU A 244 4.61 -4.20 40.67
CA GLU A 244 4.07 -3.05 41.42
C GLU A 244 3.49 -1.95 40.52
N ALA A 245 3.55 -2.11 39.19
CA ALA A 245 3.11 -1.10 38.23
C ALA A 245 1.58 -0.98 38.12
N LEU A 246 1.10 0.26 38.03
CA LEU A 246 -0.29 0.58 37.69
C LEU A 246 -0.55 0.40 36.18
N GLN A 247 -1.76 -0.06 35.83
CA GLN A 247 -2.14 -0.43 34.46
C GLN A 247 -3.21 0.50 33.88
N HIS A 248 -3.13 0.75 32.57
CA HIS A 248 -4.08 1.56 31.80
C HIS A 248 -5.13 0.71 31.09
N THR A 249 -6.26 1.35 30.77
CA THR A 249 -7.24 0.87 29.79
C THR A 249 -6.92 1.43 28.41
N ILE A 250 -7.02 0.60 27.38
CA ILE A 250 -6.97 1.02 25.97
C ILE A 250 -8.22 1.87 25.65
N PRO A 251 -8.08 3.09 25.13
CA PRO A 251 -9.21 3.88 24.62
C PRO A 251 -10.03 3.12 23.56
N PRO A 252 -11.37 3.25 23.52
CA PRO A 252 -12.21 2.49 22.59
C PRO A 252 -11.85 2.77 21.12
N LEU A 253 -11.77 1.69 20.33
CA LEU A 253 -11.61 1.75 18.88
C LEU A 253 -12.99 1.79 18.22
N CYS A 254 -13.10 2.47 17.07
CA CYS A 254 -14.26 2.41 16.21
C CYS A 254 -13.75 2.10 14.80
N ILE A 255 -14.09 0.90 14.33
CA ILE A 255 -13.71 0.40 13.01
C ILE A 255 -14.75 0.94 12.02
N PRO A 256 -14.37 1.51 10.86
CA PRO A 256 -15.33 1.98 9.86
C PRO A 256 -16.30 0.88 9.45
N SER A 257 -17.59 1.16 9.39
CA SER A 257 -18.61 0.19 8.94
C SER A 257 -18.70 0.19 7.40
N PRO A 258 -18.87 -0.97 6.72
CA PRO A 258 -18.95 -1.05 5.26
C PRO A 258 -20.09 -0.23 4.62
N LEU A 259 -21.10 0.16 5.40
CA LEU A 259 -22.35 0.75 4.92
C LEU A 259 -22.38 2.29 4.92
N VAL A 260 -21.35 2.97 5.46
CA VAL A 260 -21.41 4.43 5.72
C VAL A 260 -20.37 5.19 4.90
N PRO A 261 -20.76 6.08 3.97
CA PRO A 261 -19.84 6.98 3.28
C PRO A 261 -19.06 7.87 4.25
N GLN A 262 -17.72 7.79 4.20
CA GLN A 262 -16.83 8.62 5.00
C GLN A 262 -17.02 10.11 4.66
N PRO A 263 -17.26 11.00 5.63
CA PRO A 263 -17.33 12.44 5.36
C PRO A 263 -15.94 12.96 4.94
N PRO A 264 -15.85 13.84 3.92
CA PRO A 264 -14.58 14.41 3.50
C PRO A 264 -13.93 15.20 4.64
N GLN A 265 -12.59 15.16 4.71
CA GLN A 265 -11.83 15.65 5.86
C GLN A 265 -12.16 17.12 6.20
N LYS A 266 -12.83 17.32 7.34
CA LYS A 266 -12.81 18.60 8.05
C LYS A 266 -11.53 18.66 8.87
N SER A 267 -10.56 19.43 8.40
CA SER A 267 -9.49 19.94 9.26
C SER A 267 -10.10 20.67 10.46
N LEU A 268 -9.49 20.52 11.64
CA LEU A 268 -10.01 21.13 12.86
C LEU A 268 -9.94 22.68 12.78
N SER A 269 -11.05 23.34 12.44
CA SER A 269 -11.39 24.70 12.92
C SER A 269 -12.86 25.08 12.63
N SER A 270 -13.59 25.34 13.72
CA SER A 270 -14.77 26.24 13.86
C SER A 270 -15.97 26.18 12.88
N THR A 271 -17.08 25.63 13.41
CA THR A 271 -18.47 26.17 13.41
C THR A 271 -19.21 26.53 12.11
N SER A 272 -20.12 25.63 11.72
CA SER A 272 -21.53 25.84 11.35
C SER A 272 -22.01 27.13 10.64
N SER A 273 -22.46 26.97 9.40
CA SER A 273 -23.82 27.37 8.97
C SER A 273 -24.33 26.41 7.88
N SER A 274 -25.65 26.35 7.65
CA SER A 274 -26.32 25.24 6.94
C SER A 274 -27.22 25.71 5.80
N SER A 275 -27.15 25.04 4.64
CA SER A 275 -28.26 24.88 3.68
C SER A 275 -27.93 23.76 2.67
N PRO A 276 -28.93 23.05 2.11
CA PRO A 276 -28.71 21.84 1.31
C PRO A 276 -28.73 22.09 -0.20
N SER A 277 -27.87 21.42 -0.95
CA SER A 277 -28.07 21.22 -2.39
C SER A 277 -27.42 19.93 -2.91
N LEU A 278 -28.18 19.24 -3.77
CA LEU A 278 -27.80 18.14 -4.65
C LEU A 278 -27.01 16.96 -4.05
N ALA A 279 -27.72 15.86 -3.83
CA ALA A 279 -27.15 14.52 -3.88
C ALA A 279 -26.61 14.26 -5.30
N THR A 280 -25.31 14.46 -5.48
CA THR A 280 -24.54 13.75 -6.51
C THR A 280 -24.09 12.41 -5.92
N ASP A 281 -24.19 11.35 -6.71
CA ASP A 281 -23.85 9.98 -6.31
C ASP A 281 -22.54 9.94 -5.51
N SER A 282 -22.65 9.71 -4.20
CA SER A 282 -21.50 9.31 -3.39
C SER A 282 -21.21 7.85 -3.73
N LEU A 283 -20.54 7.66 -4.88
CA LEU A 283 -19.91 6.41 -5.27
C LEU A 283 -19.21 5.86 -4.02
N TYR A 284 -19.67 4.70 -3.56
CA TYR A 284 -19.06 4.00 -2.44
C TYR A 284 -17.56 3.89 -2.72
N LYS A 285 -16.73 4.49 -1.86
CA LYS A 285 -15.30 4.20 -1.89
C LYS A 285 -15.17 2.78 -1.35
N GLU A 286 -15.07 1.80 -2.26
CA GLU A 286 -14.82 0.41 -1.89
C GLU A 286 -13.52 0.38 -1.06
N GLU A 287 -13.62 -0.03 0.21
CA GLU A 287 -12.44 -0.20 1.08
C GLU A 287 -11.71 -1.49 0.65
N PHE A 288 -10.49 -1.34 0.12
CA PHE A 288 -9.68 -2.47 -0.37
C PHE A 288 -8.80 -3.03 0.75
N TYR A 289 -9.34 -4.00 1.48
CA TYR A 289 -8.59 -4.77 2.47
C TYR A 289 -7.58 -5.74 1.80
N PRO A 290 -6.49 -6.12 2.48
CA PRO A 290 -5.48 -7.00 1.91
C PRO A 290 -6.08 -8.33 1.45
N LEU A 291 -5.74 -8.75 0.24
CA LEU A 291 -6.12 -10.08 -0.24
C LEU A 291 -5.47 -11.19 0.61
N PRO A 292 -6.09 -12.38 0.67
CA PRO A 292 -5.52 -13.50 1.41
C PRO A 292 -4.13 -13.87 0.88
N ARG A 293 -3.24 -14.23 1.81
CA ARG A 293 -1.89 -14.72 1.51
C ARG A 293 -1.81 -16.19 1.89
N MET A 294 -1.05 -16.98 1.13
CA MET A 294 -0.68 -18.33 1.52
C MET A 294 0.78 -18.37 1.96
N VAL A 295 1.05 -19.16 3.00
CA VAL A 295 2.39 -19.34 3.54
C VAL A 295 3.24 -20.06 2.51
N PHE A 296 4.23 -19.37 1.94
CA PHE A 296 5.24 -20.03 1.13
C PHE A 296 6.05 -20.99 2.02
N ARG A 297 6.14 -22.24 1.59
CA ARG A 297 6.93 -23.29 2.23
C ARG A 297 7.81 -23.97 1.19
N LEU A 298 9.06 -24.21 1.57
CA LEU A 298 10.06 -24.87 0.75
C LEU A 298 10.90 -25.88 1.53
N PHE A 299 11.16 -25.64 2.82
CA PHE A 299 12.04 -26.49 3.62
C PHE A 299 11.34 -27.11 4.82
N ASP A 300 11.73 -28.34 5.16
CA ASP A 300 11.36 -28.98 6.41
C ASP A 300 12.57 -29.57 7.15
N ASN A 301 12.32 -30.27 8.27
CA ASN A 301 13.36 -30.86 9.10
C ASN A 301 14.13 -32.02 8.44
N SER A 302 13.73 -32.50 7.26
CA SER A 302 14.44 -33.51 6.45
C SER A 302 15.46 -32.91 5.48
N ASP A 303 15.36 -31.62 5.15
CA ASP A 303 16.35 -30.88 4.35
C ASP A 303 17.62 -30.49 5.14
N LEU A 304 17.60 -30.73 6.46
CA LEU A 304 18.67 -30.38 7.38
C LEU A 304 19.62 -31.58 7.62
N LEU A 305 20.91 -31.31 7.67
CA LEU A 305 21.91 -32.27 8.15
C LEU A 305 21.73 -32.53 9.65
N ASP A 306 22.02 -33.75 10.13
CA ASP A 306 21.76 -34.18 11.52
C ASP A 306 22.38 -33.26 12.60
N ASP A 307 23.53 -32.64 12.33
CA ASP A 307 24.23 -31.73 13.24
C ASP A 307 23.66 -30.28 13.26
N MET A 308 22.69 -29.97 12.40
CA MET A 308 22.12 -28.62 12.29
C MET A 308 21.02 -28.38 13.33
N PRO A 309 20.82 -27.12 13.79
CA PRO A 309 19.64 -26.78 14.57
C PRO A 309 18.38 -27.01 13.74
N ARG A 310 17.44 -27.79 14.28
CA ARG A 310 16.15 -28.08 13.63
C ARG A 310 15.30 -26.81 13.51
N PHE A 311 14.41 -26.78 12.52
CA PHE A 311 13.28 -25.86 12.56
C PHE A 311 12.46 -26.16 13.82
N PRO A 312 11.92 -25.13 14.51
CA PRO A 312 10.79 -25.33 15.42
C PRO A 312 9.71 -26.14 14.70
N ASP A 313 9.04 -27.05 15.40
CA ASP A 313 8.18 -28.06 14.77
C ASP A 313 7.22 -27.42 13.77
N SER A 314 7.10 -28.03 12.58
CA SER A 314 6.61 -27.42 11.33
C SER A 314 5.24 -26.73 11.42
N ASN A 315 4.49 -27.09 12.46
CA ASN A 315 3.15 -26.62 12.78
C ASN A 315 3.12 -25.21 13.43
N SER A 316 4.23 -24.75 14.03
CA SER A 316 4.32 -23.51 14.82
C SER A 316 4.61 -22.22 14.02
N ILE A 317 4.64 -22.29 12.69
CA ILE A 317 5.25 -21.24 11.85
C ILE A 317 4.39 -20.88 10.62
N GLU A 318 3.14 -20.46 10.83
CA GLU A 318 2.27 -20.01 9.73
C GLU A 318 2.54 -18.57 9.26
N SER A 319 3.65 -17.95 9.67
CA SER A 319 4.01 -16.59 9.22
C SER A 319 5.53 -16.39 9.16
N ALA A 320 6.06 -16.38 7.93
CA ALA A 320 7.42 -15.93 7.66
C ALA A 320 7.66 -14.49 8.15
N ASP A 321 6.63 -13.63 8.11
CA ASP A 321 6.67 -12.27 8.64
C ASP A 321 7.01 -12.21 10.15
N ILE A 322 6.49 -13.16 10.96
CA ILE A 322 6.87 -13.28 12.37
C ILE A 322 8.30 -13.81 12.52
N LEU A 323 8.73 -14.79 11.71
CA LEU A 323 10.12 -15.29 11.74
C LEU A 323 11.15 -14.20 11.42
N ILE A 324 10.87 -13.33 10.43
CA ILE A 324 11.77 -12.25 10.02
C ILE A 324 11.86 -11.18 11.12
N ARG A 325 10.73 -10.85 11.76
CA ARG A 325 10.64 -9.81 12.80
C ARG A 325 11.07 -10.29 14.20
N THR A 326 11.30 -11.59 14.40
CA THR A 326 11.60 -12.17 15.71
C THR A 326 13.08 -12.47 15.88
N THR A 327 13.69 -11.95 16.96
CA THR A 327 15.02 -12.43 17.38
C THR A 327 14.86 -13.77 18.12
N PHE A 328 15.47 -14.84 17.61
CA PHE A 328 15.32 -16.18 18.18
C PHE A 328 16.14 -16.36 19.46
N ARG A 329 15.51 -16.85 20.53
CA ARG A 329 16.23 -17.34 21.74
C ARG A 329 16.90 -18.70 21.52
N VAL A 330 16.44 -19.47 20.54
CA VAL A 330 16.94 -20.81 20.20
C VAL A 330 17.80 -20.73 18.94
N LYS A 331 18.80 -21.61 18.81
CA LYS A 331 19.51 -21.75 17.52
C LYS A 331 18.54 -22.30 16.48
N VAL A 332 18.36 -21.57 15.37
CA VAL A 332 17.52 -21.97 14.23
C VAL A 332 18.36 -22.03 12.94
N PRO A 333 17.93 -22.76 11.90
CA PRO A 333 18.64 -22.88 10.62
C PRO A 333 18.46 -21.60 9.78
N ILE A 334 18.99 -20.48 10.28
CA ILE A 334 18.70 -19.11 9.79
C ILE A 334 18.97 -18.90 8.29
N ASN A 335 19.92 -19.64 7.69
CA ASN A 335 20.17 -19.57 6.24
C ASN A 335 18.97 -20.06 5.41
N TYR A 336 18.34 -21.16 5.84
CA TYR A 336 17.17 -21.72 5.17
C TYR A 336 15.97 -20.79 5.36
N ILE A 337 15.77 -20.27 6.58
CA ILE A 337 14.73 -19.28 6.88
C ILE A 337 14.88 -18.02 6.01
N ILE A 338 16.10 -17.48 5.86
CA ILE A 338 16.35 -16.31 5.01
C ILE A 338 16.04 -16.60 3.53
N VAL A 339 16.45 -17.77 3.02
CA VAL A 339 16.17 -18.16 1.62
C VAL A 339 14.67 -18.39 1.40
N GLU A 340 14.00 -19.09 2.32
CA GLU A 340 12.55 -19.33 2.27
C GLU A 340 11.75 -18.04 2.37
N ALA A 341 12.14 -17.11 3.25
CA ALA A 341 11.56 -15.77 3.34
C ALA A 341 11.70 -14.98 2.03
N ILE A 342 12.90 -14.93 1.45
CA ILE A 342 13.16 -14.20 0.20
C ILE A 342 12.37 -14.82 -0.97
N LEU A 343 12.37 -16.16 -1.09
CA LEU A 343 11.59 -16.85 -2.12
C LEU A 343 10.08 -16.69 -1.89
N GLY A 344 9.64 -16.64 -0.64
CA GLY A 344 8.25 -16.37 -0.27
C GLY A 344 7.76 -15.00 -0.70
N GLU A 345 8.56 -13.95 -0.56
CA GLU A 345 8.19 -12.61 -1.08
C GLU A 345 8.33 -12.50 -2.61
N ILE A 346 9.28 -13.24 -3.24
CA ILE A 346 9.39 -13.31 -4.71
C ILE A 346 8.17 -13.98 -5.34
N PHE A 347 7.68 -15.06 -4.73
CA PHE A 347 6.55 -15.86 -5.22
C PHE A 347 5.21 -15.49 -4.57
N GLU A 348 5.13 -14.36 -3.86
CA GLU A 348 3.89 -13.89 -3.25
C GLU A 348 2.83 -13.57 -4.32
N LEU A 349 1.66 -14.20 -4.20
CA LEU A 349 0.52 -14.00 -5.10
C LEU A 349 -0.49 -13.04 -4.45
N PRO A 350 -1.14 -12.14 -5.23
CA PRO A 350 -1.13 -12.06 -6.69
C PRO A 350 -0.01 -11.15 -7.27
N LYS A 351 0.84 -10.58 -6.41
CA LYS A 351 1.92 -9.67 -6.80
C LYS A 351 3.02 -9.68 -5.74
N GLU A 352 4.27 -9.57 -6.21
CA GLU A 352 5.45 -9.44 -5.39
C GLU A 352 5.45 -8.17 -4.51
N ARG A 353 5.90 -8.29 -3.26
CA ARG A 353 5.91 -7.19 -2.26
C ARG A 353 6.89 -6.07 -2.63
N HIS A 354 8.05 -6.43 -3.17
CA HIS A 354 9.07 -5.50 -3.63
C HIS A 354 9.58 -5.85 -5.03
N LEU A 355 10.28 -4.92 -5.68
CA LEU A 355 10.79 -5.11 -7.04
C LEU A 355 11.72 -6.36 -7.11
N PRO A 356 11.52 -7.31 -8.04
CA PRO A 356 12.30 -8.56 -8.11
C PRO A 356 13.83 -8.38 -8.16
N LEU A 357 14.29 -7.25 -8.70
CA LEU A 357 15.70 -6.87 -8.74
C LEU A 357 16.31 -6.69 -7.33
N LEU A 358 15.53 -6.24 -6.34
CA LEU A 358 15.97 -6.09 -4.95
C LEU A 358 16.33 -7.43 -4.35
N TYR A 359 15.50 -8.46 -4.53
CA TYR A 359 15.78 -9.79 -4.02
C TYR A 359 16.98 -10.43 -4.71
N GLY A 360 17.12 -10.24 -6.03
CA GLY A 360 18.33 -10.65 -6.76
C GLY A 360 19.61 -10.00 -6.19
N ALA A 361 19.57 -8.70 -5.92
CA ALA A 361 20.68 -7.98 -5.29
C ALA A 361 20.94 -8.42 -3.84
N LEU A 362 19.88 -8.68 -3.06
CA LEU A 362 19.94 -9.14 -1.67
C LEU A 362 20.55 -10.55 -1.58
N LEU A 363 20.11 -11.48 -2.43
CA LEU A 363 20.71 -12.83 -2.55
C LEU A 363 22.18 -12.74 -2.94
N ILE A 364 22.53 -11.87 -3.91
CA ILE A 364 23.93 -11.61 -4.27
C ILE A 364 24.73 -11.05 -3.08
N GLU A 365 24.16 -10.17 -2.27
CA GLU A 365 24.84 -9.58 -1.11
C GLU A 365 25.01 -10.59 0.05
N ILE A 366 24.00 -11.42 0.31
CA ILE A 366 24.08 -12.57 1.22
C ILE A 366 25.17 -13.54 0.75
N CYS A 367 25.20 -13.87 -0.54
CA CYS A 367 26.23 -14.74 -1.15
C CYS A 367 27.63 -14.07 -1.21
N LYS A 368 27.76 -12.74 -1.25
CA LYS A 368 29.06 -12.07 -1.11
C LYS A 368 29.56 -12.14 0.33
N GLN A 369 28.66 -11.95 1.30
CA GLN A 369 28.98 -12.06 2.73
C GLN A 369 29.23 -13.52 3.15
N ARG A 370 28.79 -14.50 2.35
CA ARG A 370 28.96 -15.96 2.57
C ARG A 370 29.23 -16.69 1.25
N SER A 371 30.45 -16.55 0.72
CA SER A 371 30.77 -16.90 -0.67
C SER A 371 31.15 -18.36 -0.92
N ALA A 372 30.19 -19.12 -1.47
CA ALA A 372 30.46 -20.28 -2.31
C ALA A 372 29.33 -20.48 -3.35
N LEU A 373 29.73 -20.69 -4.62
CA LEU A 373 28.93 -21.19 -5.76
C LEU A 373 27.89 -20.26 -6.42
N LEU A 374 28.23 -19.72 -7.61
CA LEU A 374 27.52 -19.95 -8.90
C LEU A 374 28.16 -19.19 -10.10
N PRO A 375 28.18 -19.73 -11.34
CA PRO A 375 28.71 -19.05 -12.54
C PRO A 375 27.67 -18.66 -13.63
N GLN A 376 28.11 -17.92 -14.68
CA GLN A 376 27.30 -17.26 -15.73
C GLN A 376 27.55 -17.82 -17.17
N VAL A 377 26.56 -17.78 -18.10
CA VAL A 377 26.72 -17.88 -19.59
C VAL A 377 25.55 -17.18 -20.36
N GLY A 378 25.68 -16.82 -21.66
CA GLY A 378 24.57 -16.31 -22.52
C GLY A 378 24.84 -16.22 -24.06
N LEU A 379 23.96 -15.49 -24.81
CA LEU A 379 24.06 -14.91 -26.20
C LEU A 379 23.52 -15.63 -27.50
N ASN A 380 22.62 -14.92 -28.23
CA ASN A 380 22.53 -14.66 -29.72
C ASN A 380 22.31 -15.79 -30.79
N ALA A 381 21.78 -15.61 -32.05
CA ALA A 381 21.11 -14.50 -32.80
C ALA A 381 20.60 -14.86 -34.26
N SER A 382 19.81 -13.94 -34.90
CA SER A 382 19.55 -13.70 -36.37
C SER A 382 18.37 -14.45 -37.06
N ARG A 383 17.73 -14.03 -38.19
CA ARG A 383 17.79 -12.88 -39.17
C ARG A 383 16.43 -12.78 -39.97
N ILE A 384 16.30 -12.01 -41.07
CA ILE A 384 15.63 -10.68 -41.25
C ILE A 384 15.05 -10.59 -42.70
N ASP A 385 14.10 -9.69 -43.02
CA ASP A 385 13.81 -9.06 -44.35
C ASP A 385 12.45 -8.29 -44.42
N VAL A 386 12.25 -7.09 -45.02
CA VAL A 386 13.17 -6.16 -45.74
C VAL A 386 13.12 -4.68 -45.25
N PHE A 387 11.97 -4.02 -45.00
CA PHE A 387 11.94 -2.54 -44.76
C PHE A 387 12.24 -2.03 -43.32
N VAL A 388 11.30 -2.13 -42.35
CA VAL A 388 11.55 -1.91 -40.89
C VAL A 388 12.77 -2.71 -40.45
N GLN A 389 12.85 -3.90 -41.02
CA GLN A 389 13.95 -4.84 -41.06
C GLN A 389 15.28 -4.19 -41.46
N THR A 390 15.39 -3.41 -42.56
CA THR A 390 16.62 -2.67 -42.91
C THR A 390 16.99 -1.62 -41.86
N LEU A 391 16.03 -0.82 -41.37
CA LEU A 391 16.33 0.21 -40.36
C LEU A 391 16.83 -0.42 -39.05
N LEU A 392 16.13 -1.44 -38.55
CA LEU A 392 16.50 -2.16 -37.33
C LEU A 392 17.71 -3.09 -37.53
N TYR A 393 17.99 -3.56 -38.74
CA TYR A 393 19.19 -4.32 -39.09
C TYR A 393 20.44 -3.44 -39.08
N LEU A 394 20.40 -2.28 -39.75
CA LEU A 394 21.49 -1.30 -39.71
C LEU A 394 21.74 -0.80 -38.27
N ALA A 395 20.71 -0.82 -37.44
CA ALA A 395 20.76 -0.46 -36.02
C ALA A 395 20.92 -1.65 -35.04
N SER A 396 21.12 -2.87 -35.54
CA SER A 396 21.08 -4.12 -34.74
C SER A 396 22.32 -4.40 -33.89
N LYS A 397 23.38 -3.59 -34.05
CA LYS A 397 24.71 -3.80 -33.46
C LYS A 397 24.68 -3.76 -31.93
N THR A 398 23.95 -2.80 -31.34
CA THR A 398 23.65 -2.73 -29.91
C THR A 398 22.28 -2.04 -29.70
N LEU A 399 21.70 -2.20 -28.51
CA LEU A 399 20.49 -1.44 -28.10
C LEU A 399 20.63 0.07 -28.34
N SER A 400 21.81 0.64 -28.05
CA SER A 400 22.11 2.06 -28.27
C SER A 400 22.03 2.47 -29.74
N HIS A 401 22.41 1.59 -30.68
CA HIS A 401 22.26 1.88 -32.11
C HIS A 401 20.78 1.87 -32.52
N SER A 402 20.00 0.90 -32.02
CA SER A 402 18.55 0.81 -32.24
C SER A 402 17.82 2.05 -31.69
N PHE A 403 18.16 2.51 -30.48
CA PHE A 403 17.60 3.72 -29.89
C PHE A 403 17.98 4.99 -30.64
N SER A 404 19.25 5.12 -31.08
CA SER A 404 19.70 6.25 -31.90
C SER A 404 19.00 6.30 -33.25
N ALA A 405 18.73 5.14 -33.87
CA ALA A 405 17.95 5.07 -35.10
C ALA A 405 16.49 5.51 -34.88
N ILE A 406 15.80 4.95 -33.88
CA ILE A 406 14.41 5.36 -33.54
C ILE A 406 14.32 6.86 -33.24
N THR A 407 15.32 7.42 -32.54
CA THR A 407 15.36 8.86 -32.22
C THR A 407 15.64 9.70 -33.46
N LYS A 408 16.61 9.31 -34.30
CA LYS A 408 16.98 10.05 -35.53
C LYS A 408 15.87 10.07 -36.58
N TYR A 409 15.09 9.00 -36.69
CA TYR A 409 13.99 8.87 -37.64
C TYR A 409 12.62 9.03 -36.98
N HIS A 410 12.55 9.58 -35.76
CA HIS A 410 11.32 9.70 -34.95
C HIS A 410 10.17 10.33 -35.74
N LYS A 411 10.39 11.50 -36.35
CA LYS A 411 9.39 12.18 -37.16
C LYS A 411 8.87 11.29 -38.30
N LEU A 412 9.77 10.70 -39.08
CA LEU A 412 9.39 9.83 -40.20
C LEU A 412 8.61 8.59 -39.74
N LEU A 413 9.00 7.99 -38.60
CA LEU A 413 8.28 6.86 -38.01
C LEU A 413 6.89 7.26 -37.51
N LYS A 414 6.74 8.46 -36.92
CA LYS A 414 5.48 9.00 -36.43
C LYS A 414 4.55 9.38 -37.58
N ASP A 415 5.03 10.16 -38.54
CA ASP A 415 4.32 10.52 -39.78
C ASP A 415 3.87 9.26 -40.58
N SER A 416 4.57 8.12 -40.44
CA SER A 416 4.23 6.85 -41.12
C SER A 416 3.15 6.01 -40.40
N VAL A 417 2.77 6.35 -39.16
CA VAL A 417 1.75 5.62 -38.38
C VAL A 417 0.58 6.48 -37.90
N GLU A 418 0.58 7.76 -38.24
CA GLU A 418 -0.56 8.67 -38.04
C GLU A 418 -1.52 8.58 -39.25
N GLY A 419 -2.69 8.00 -39.02
CA GLY A 419 -3.78 7.96 -40.01
C GLY A 419 -4.74 9.15 -39.86
N ALA A 420 -5.67 9.30 -40.81
CA ALA A 420 -6.69 10.36 -40.76
C ALA A 420 -7.72 10.13 -39.63
N THR A 421 -7.82 8.92 -39.10
CA THR A 421 -8.67 8.57 -37.96
C THR A 421 -7.89 7.86 -36.84
N LYS A 422 -8.42 7.91 -35.60
CA LYS A 422 -7.84 7.15 -34.48
C LYS A 422 -7.77 5.64 -34.76
N GLN A 423 -8.78 5.09 -35.46
CA GLN A 423 -8.85 3.66 -35.76
C GLN A 423 -7.81 3.23 -36.81
N GLU A 424 -7.63 4.03 -37.85
CA GLU A 424 -6.58 3.85 -38.87
C GLU A 424 -5.17 3.98 -38.25
N THR A 425 -4.97 4.99 -37.39
CA THR A 425 -3.73 5.15 -36.60
C THR A 425 -3.42 3.90 -35.77
N THR A 426 -4.42 3.33 -35.07
CA THR A 426 -4.25 2.07 -34.33
C THR A 426 -3.85 0.92 -35.25
N GLN A 427 -4.48 0.78 -36.43
CA GLN A 427 -4.16 -0.28 -37.40
C GLN A 427 -2.72 -0.15 -37.94
N LEU A 428 -2.26 1.06 -38.25
CA LEU A 428 -0.89 1.31 -38.69
C LEU A 428 0.14 1.02 -37.59
N GLN A 429 -0.16 1.38 -36.33
CA GLN A 429 0.69 1.05 -35.18
C GLN A 429 0.74 -0.47 -34.91
N VAL A 430 -0.38 -1.18 -35.06
CA VAL A 430 -0.41 -2.66 -34.99
C VAL A 430 0.39 -3.28 -36.14
N ALA A 431 0.34 -2.74 -37.35
CA ALA A 431 1.16 -3.22 -38.48
C ALA A 431 2.67 -3.00 -38.24
N LEU A 432 3.06 -1.88 -37.61
CA LEU A 432 4.45 -1.63 -37.18
C LEU A 432 4.89 -2.65 -36.12
N LEU A 433 4.05 -2.94 -35.13
CA LEU A 433 4.32 -3.94 -34.08
C LEU A 433 4.41 -5.37 -34.64
N SER A 434 3.51 -5.75 -35.55
CA SER A 434 3.58 -7.04 -36.26
C SER A 434 4.87 -7.17 -37.07
N SER A 435 5.31 -6.07 -37.71
CA SER A 435 6.60 -6.02 -38.40
C SER A 435 7.77 -6.18 -37.42
N LEU A 436 7.74 -5.51 -36.26
CA LEU A 436 8.74 -5.61 -35.20
C LEU A 436 8.86 -7.05 -34.65
N GLN A 437 7.73 -7.67 -34.36
CA GLN A 437 7.64 -9.05 -33.91
C GLN A 437 8.23 -10.00 -34.95
N TYR A 438 7.90 -9.81 -36.23
CA TYR A 438 8.43 -10.61 -37.33
C TYR A 438 9.97 -10.49 -37.47
N VAL A 439 10.52 -9.27 -37.30
CA VAL A 439 11.99 -9.02 -37.29
C VAL A 439 12.67 -9.77 -36.13
N TRP A 440 12.09 -9.69 -34.93
CA TRP A 440 12.77 -10.00 -33.68
C TRP A 440 12.20 -11.20 -32.91
N LYS A 441 11.36 -12.04 -33.53
CA LYS A 441 10.78 -13.26 -32.89
C LYS A 441 11.80 -14.14 -32.15
N ASN A 442 13.04 -14.22 -32.65
CA ASN A 442 14.15 -14.99 -32.05
C ASN A 442 14.95 -14.21 -30.98
N ARG A 443 14.57 -12.96 -30.69
CA ARG A 443 15.12 -12.12 -29.62
C ARG A 443 14.00 -11.39 -28.86
N PRO A 444 13.20 -12.10 -28.03
CA PRO A 444 12.16 -11.52 -27.16
C PRO A 444 12.54 -10.20 -26.48
N GLN A 445 13.74 -10.12 -25.89
CA GLN A 445 14.26 -8.93 -25.21
C GLN A 445 14.37 -7.69 -26.13
N MET A 446 14.67 -7.87 -27.42
CA MET A 446 14.71 -6.75 -28.38
C MET A 446 13.31 -6.22 -28.68
N ILE A 447 12.30 -7.10 -28.74
CA ILE A 447 10.90 -6.71 -28.95
C ILE A 447 10.45 -5.85 -27.77
N GLU A 448 10.58 -6.37 -26.56
CA GLU A 448 10.17 -5.68 -25.32
C GLU A 448 10.82 -4.29 -25.19
N VAL A 449 12.14 -4.22 -25.36
CA VAL A 449 12.90 -2.98 -25.21
C VAL A 449 12.60 -1.96 -26.33
N ILE A 450 12.28 -2.42 -27.54
CA ILE A 450 11.85 -1.51 -28.62
C ILE A 450 10.40 -1.06 -28.40
N VAL A 451 9.47 -1.94 -27.99
CA VAL A 451 8.09 -1.56 -27.65
C VAL A 451 8.06 -0.51 -26.54
N ASP A 452 8.83 -0.71 -25.47
CA ASP A 452 8.98 0.27 -24.40
C ASP A 452 9.54 1.61 -24.91
N LYS A 453 10.54 1.58 -25.80
CA LYS A 453 11.10 2.80 -26.41
C LYS A 453 10.08 3.51 -27.29
N LEU A 454 9.32 2.80 -28.12
CA LEU A 454 8.30 3.36 -29.01
C LEU A 454 7.13 3.99 -28.24
N LEU A 455 6.71 3.38 -27.13
CA LEU A 455 5.75 3.95 -26.17
C LEU A 455 6.30 5.24 -25.55
N LYS A 456 7.53 5.21 -25.02
CA LYS A 456 8.20 6.39 -24.43
C LYS A 456 8.41 7.52 -25.41
N THR A 457 8.58 7.24 -26.71
CA THR A 457 8.69 8.27 -27.76
C THR A 457 7.35 8.63 -28.41
N GLN A 458 6.22 8.10 -27.91
CA GLN A 458 4.87 8.35 -28.45
C GLN A 458 4.76 8.11 -29.97
N ILE A 459 5.44 7.07 -30.46
CA ILE A 459 5.27 6.55 -31.83
C ILE A 459 4.11 5.55 -31.85
N ILE A 460 3.92 4.80 -30.76
CA ILE A 460 2.79 3.89 -30.56
C ILE A 460 2.05 4.23 -29.26
N SER A 461 0.77 3.91 -29.19
CA SER A 461 -0.06 4.00 -27.98
C SER A 461 -0.13 2.65 -27.25
N CYS A 462 -0.44 2.69 -25.94
CA CYS A 462 -0.68 1.49 -25.15
C CYS A 462 -1.82 0.63 -25.73
N SER A 463 -2.88 1.28 -26.19
CA SER A 463 -4.06 0.68 -26.81
C SER A 463 -3.72 -0.09 -28.09
N SER A 464 -2.76 0.40 -28.89
CA SER A 464 -2.24 -0.31 -30.07
C SER A 464 -1.36 -1.51 -29.70
N VAL A 465 -0.61 -1.45 -28.59
CA VAL A 465 0.15 -2.62 -28.09
C VAL A 465 -0.79 -3.72 -27.60
N VAL A 466 -1.85 -3.36 -26.87
CA VAL A 466 -2.90 -4.31 -26.47
C VAL A 466 -3.58 -4.93 -27.70
N ALA A 467 -4.01 -4.12 -28.67
CA ALA A 467 -4.64 -4.59 -29.90
C ALA A 467 -3.72 -5.51 -30.73
N TRP A 468 -2.41 -5.27 -30.71
CA TRP A 468 -1.42 -6.16 -31.34
C TRP A 468 -1.27 -7.48 -30.59
N VAL A 469 -1.11 -7.47 -29.27
CA VAL A 469 -0.99 -8.70 -28.44
C VAL A 469 -2.24 -9.58 -28.55
N LEU A 470 -3.42 -8.97 -28.67
CA LEU A 470 -4.71 -9.65 -28.81
C LEU A 470 -5.11 -9.91 -30.28
N SER A 471 -4.21 -9.71 -31.24
CA SER A 471 -4.46 -10.08 -32.64
C SER A 471 -4.36 -11.59 -32.84
N GLU A 472 -5.16 -12.14 -33.75
CA GLU A 472 -5.21 -13.57 -34.11
C GLU A 472 -3.84 -14.29 -34.15
N PRO A 473 -2.78 -13.78 -34.81
CA PRO A 473 -1.47 -14.45 -34.81
C PRO A 473 -0.71 -14.37 -33.48
N MET A 474 -1.01 -13.39 -32.61
CA MET A 474 -0.31 -13.14 -31.33
C MET A 474 -0.99 -13.79 -30.14
N VAL A 475 -2.30 -14.02 -30.21
CA VAL A 475 -3.10 -14.65 -29.16
C VAL A 475 -2.55 -16.05 -28.79
N ALA A 476 -2.12 -16.83 -29.78
CA ALA A 476 -1.45 -18.13 -29.57
C ALA A 476 -0.11 -18.02 -28.78
N HIS A 477 0.47 -16.82 -28.68
CA HIS A 477 1.70 -16.54 -27.93
C HIS A 477 1.44 -15.90 -26.55
N LEU A 478 0.20 -15.81 -26.05
CA LEU A 478 -0.10 -15.31 -24.70
C LEU A 478 0.55 -16.15 -23.58
N ASN A 479 0.83 -17.43 -23.86
CA ASN A 479 1.63 -18.33 -23.02
C ASN A 479 3.12 -17.95 -22.94
N CYS A 480 3.64 -17.13 -23.85
CA CYS A 480 5.05 -16.76 -23.90
C CYS A 480 5.33 -15.61 -22.93
N PHE A 481 6.18 -15.85 -21.93
CA PHE A 481 6.50 -14.91 -20.85
C PHE A 481 6.73 -13.45 -21.30
N TYR A 482 7.47 -13.23 -22.40
CA TYR A 482 7.75 -11.88 -22.89
C TYR A 482 6.52 -11.14 -23.45
N ILE A 483 5.54 -11.85 -24.03
CA ILE A 483 4.28 -11.25 -24.50
C ILE A 483 3.44 -10.86 -23.28
N SER A 484 3.33 -11.75 -22.29
CA SER A 484 2.65 -11.46 -21.02
C SER A 484 3.28 -10.26 -20.31
N HIS A 485 4.62 -10.17 -20.29
CA HIS A 485 5.36 -9.05 -19.70
C HIS A 485 5.17 -7.72 -20.47
N ILE A 486 5.19 -7.74 -21.81
CA ILE A 486 4.88 -6.55 -22.62
C ILE A 486 3.45 -6.06 -22.34
N LEU A 487 2.48 -6.97 -22.22
CA LEU A 487 1.09 -6.64 -21.91
C LEU A 487 0.97 -6.03 -20.51
N ALA A 488 1.50 -6.69 -19.47
CA ALA A 488 1.50 -6.19 -18.10
C ALA A 488 2.22 -4.83 -17.98
N SER A 489 3.42 -4.68 -18.55
CA SER A 489 4.17 -3.41 -18.58
C SER A 489 3.37 -2.28 -19.25
N THR A 490 2.56 -2.61 -20.26
CA THR A 490 1.70 -1.64 -20.95
C THR A 490 0.51 -1.22 -20.09
N LEU A 491 -0.15 -2.17 -19.43
CA LEU A 491 -1.25 -1.91 -18.49
C LEU A 491 -0.78 -1.08 -17.29
N ASP A 492 0.35 -1.44 -16.69
CA ASP A 492 0.93 -0.75 -15.54
C ASP A 492 1.29 0.71 -15.89
N LYS A 493 1.71 0.99 -17.13
CA LYS A 493 1.89 2.35 -17.66
C LYS A 493 0.57 3.11 -17.78
N MET A 494 -0.50 2.47 -18.26
CA MET A 494 -1.84 3.08 -18.33
C MET A 494 -2.41 3.39 -16.94
N HIS A 495 -2.31 2.45 -15.99
CA HIS A 495 -2.69 2.66 -14.60
C HIS A 495 -1.87 3.77 -13.93
N THR A 496 -0.55 3.83 -14.18
CA THR A 496 0.32 4.93 -13.73
C THR A 496 -0.12 6.28 -14.29
N GLN A 497 -0.52 6.34 -15.57
CA GLN A 497 -1.04 7.55 -16.19
C GLN A 497 -2.37 7.98 -15.55
N LEU A 498 -3.30 7.06 -15.32
CA LEU A 498 -4.56 7.34 -14.62
C LEU A 498 -4.32 7.85 -13.19
N SER A 499 -3.44 7.20 -12.42
CA SER A 499 -3.10 7.60 -11.05
C SER A 499 -2.53 9.02 -10.98
N LYS A 500 -1.68 9.40 -11.95
CA LYS A 500 -1.15 10.77 -12.05
C LYS A 500 -2.25 11.79 -12.32
N THR A 501 -3.08 11.56 -13.34
CA THR A 501 -4.23 12.42 -13.68
C THR A 501 -5.20 12.58 -12.50
N LEU A 502 -5.49 11.51 -11.74
CA LEU A 502 -6.34 11.60 -10.56
C LEU A 502 -5.70 12.43 -9.43
N LYS A 503 -4.39 12.30 -9.20
CA LYS A 503 -3.65 13.12 -8.23
C LYS A 503 -3.57 14.60 -8.65
N GLU A 504 -3.39 14.87 -9.94
CA GLU A 504 -3.43 16.22 -10.51
C GLU A 504 -4.81 16.86 -10.29
N LEU A 505 -5.90 16.13 -10.60
CA LEU A 505 -7.28 16.54 -10.34
C LEU A 505 -7.57 16.81 -8.85
N GLU A 506 -7.12 15.93 -7.95
CA GLU A 506 -7.25 16.17 -6.50
C GLU A 506 -6.53 17.44 -6.06
N ASN A 507 -5.33 17.69 -6.58
CA ASN A 507 -4.55 18.87 -6.25
C ASN A 507 -5.21 20.15 -6.77
N LEU A 508 -5.78 20.13 -7.99
CA LEU A 508 -6.57 21.23 -8.53
C LEU A 508 -7.82 21.50 -7.67
N LYS A 509 -8.56 20.46 -7.28
CA LYS A 509 -9.73 20.60 -6.39
C LYS A 509 -9.35 21.17 -5.01
N LYS A 510 -8.21 20.74 -4.43
CA LYS A 510 -7.65 21.30 -3.17
C LYS A 510 -7.23 22.76 -3.32
N GLN A 511 -6.60 23.14 -4.44
CA GLN A 511 -6.21 24.53 -4.72
C GLN A 511 -7.45 25.43 -4.88
N SER A 512 -8.43 24.99 -5.67
CA SER A 512 -9.73 25.68 -5.85
C SER A 512 -10.49 25.83 -4.53
N SER A 513 -10.48 24.83 -3.62
CA SER A 513 -11.12 24.96 -2.29
C SER A 513 -10.37 25.92 -1.35
N THR A 514 -9.07 26.10 -1.53
CA THR A 514 -8.23 26.98 -0.70
C THR A 514 -8.28 28.43 -1.16
N TYR A 515 -8.58 28.68 -2.43
CA TYR A 515 -8.70 30.01 -3.01
C TYR A 515 -9.99 30.70 -2.56
N LYS A 516 -9.91 31.51 -1.50
CA LYS A 516 -11.04 32.21 -0.87
C LYS A 516 -11.35 33.54 -1.56
N LYS A 517 -12.64 33.89 -1.60
CA LYS A 517 -13.14 35.18 -2.08
C LYS A 517 -12.62 36.32 -1.18
N PRO A 518 -12.24 37.49 -1.73
CA PRO A 518 -11.93 38.68 -0.92
C PRO A 518 -13.13 39.10 -0.06
N LYS A 519 -12.83 39.66 1.12
CA LYS A 519 -13.84 40.19 2.05
C LYS A 519 -14.12 41.65 1.69
N ARG A 520 -15.36 41.96 1.31
CA ARG A 520 -15.83 43.35 1.21
C ARG A 520 -15.74 44.05 2.56
N HIS A 521 -15.20 45.26 2.59
CA HIS A 521 -15.29 46.15 3.75
C HIS A 521 -16.67 46.80 3.80
N LEU A 522 -17.65 46.06 4.33
CA LEU A 522 -18.94 46.65 4.71
C LEU A 522 -18.77 47.44 6.00
N GLY A 523 -18.55 48.74 5.87
CA GLY A 523 -18.64 49.69 6.98
C GLY A 523 -20.03 49.64 7.60
N VAL A 524 -20.10 49.18 8.84
CA VAL A 524 -21.28 49.27 9.70
C VAL A 524 -20.81 49.96 10.97
N ASP A 525 -20.95 51.28 11.00
CA ASP A 525 -20.70 52.07 12.19
C ASP A 525 -21.80 51.76 13.22
N ASP A 526 -21.41 51.07 14.30
CA ASP A 526 -22.24 50.91 15.48
C ASP A 526 -22.08 52.16 16.36
N TYR A 527 -23.19 52.80 16.71
CA TYR A 527 -23.21 54.12 17.34
C TYR A 527 -22.57 54.11 18.75
N ASN A 528 -21.78 55.14 19.07
CA ASN A 528 -21.81 55.81 20.38
C ASN A 528 -21.30 57.26 20.28
N ASP A 529 -21.99 58.17 20.98
CA ASP A 529 -21.63 59.58 21.25
C ASP A 529 -20.19 59.70 21.81
N ASP A 530 -19.44 60.81 21.66
CA ASP A 530 -19.76 62.19 22.07
C ASP A 530 -18.79 63.24 21.44
N ASP A 531 -19.21 64.52 21.52
CA ASP A 531 -18.45 65.79 21.46
C ASP A 531 -17.87 66.37 20.14
N ASP A 532 -18.52 67.49 19.75
CA ASP A 532 -18.07 68.68 18.99
C ASP A 532 -16.55 68.89 18.73
N ASP A 533 -16.16 69.30 17.50
CA ASP A 533 -16.28 70.71 17.04
C ASP A 533 -15.56 70.95 15.67
N ARG A 534 -16.15 71.79 14.80
CA ARG A 534 -15.56 72.51 13.64
C ARG A 534 -15.10 71.83 12.33
N LYS A 535 -15.88 72.21 11.30
CA LYS A 535 -15.49 72.78 9.98
C LYS A 535 -15.13 71.86 8.80
N ASN A 536 -15.91 72.09 7.74
CA ASN A 536 -15.63 71.89 6.32
C ASN A 536 -14.15 72.02 5.94
N ASP A 537 -13.67 71.18 5.00
CA ASP A 537 -13.71 71.51 3.56
C ASP A 537 -13.55 70.21 2.72
N ASP A 538 -13.92 70.32 1.44
CA ASP A 538 -13.69 69.41 0.29
C ASP A 538 -14.35 68.01 0.22
N ASP A 539 -15.20 67.87 -0.81
CA ASP A 539 -15.68 66.61 -1.41
C ASP A 539 -14.56 65.90 -2.24
N ASP A 540 -14.86 64.71 -2.78
CA ASP A 540 -14.09 63.95 -3.82
C ASP A 540 -13.02 62.89 -3.41
N GLU A 541 -13.18 62.15 -2.30
CA GLU A 541 -12.45 60.87 -2.07
C GLU A 541 -13.37 59.71 -1.59
N ARG A 542 -14.34 59.25 -2.41
CA ARG A 542 -15.22 58.10 -2.09
C ARG A 542 -15.56 57.13 -3.23
N ASN A 543 -14.89 57.19 -4.38
CA ASN A 543 -15.15 56.27 -5.51
C ASN A 543 -14.03 55.24 -5.75
N ASP A 544 -12.76 55.56 -5.47
CA ASP A 544 -11.63 54.69 -5.83
C ASP A 544 -11.62 53.34 -5.09
N ASP A 545 -11.93 53.31 -3.78
CA ASP A 545 -12.00 52.07 -2.98
C ASP A 545 -13.02 51.06 -3.53
N GLN A 546 -14.10 51.54 -4.17
CA GLN A 546 -15.21 50.71 -4.62
C GLN A 546 -14.94 50.09 -6.00
N ASP A 547 -14.19 50.79 -6.85
CA ASP A 547 -13.68 50.24 -8.12
C ASP A 547 -12.58 49.20 -7.88
N ASP A 548 -11.68 49.39 -6.91
CA ASP A 548 -10.64 48.40 -6.56
C ASP A 548 -11.24 47.10 -5.96
N ASP A 549 -12.27 47.19 -5.11
CA ASP A 549 -12.97 46.02 -4.53
C ASP A 549 -13.67 45.18 -5.63
N ASP A 550 -14.29 45.83 -6.63
CA ASP A 550 -14.92 45.15 -7.77
C ASP A 550 -13.89 44.64 -8.81
N LEU A 551 -12.72 45.27 -8.94
CA LEU A 551 -11.59 44.76 -9.73
C LEU A 551 -10.99 43.47 -9.13
N ASP A 552 -10.79 43.39 -7.81
CA ASP A 552 -10.30 42.17 -7.16
C ASP A 552 -11.35 41.05 -7.18
N LEU A 553 -12.65 41.38 -7.04
CA LEU A 553 -13.74 40.44 -7.26
C LEU A 553 -13.79 39.92 -8.71
N GLY A 554 -13.55 40.79 -9.69
CA GLY A 554 -13.41 40.41 -11.10
C GLY A 554 -12.25 39.43 -11.32
N ARG A 555 -11.06 39.74 -10.77
CA ARG A 555 -9.88 38.87 -10.82
C ARG A 555 -10.11 37.53 -10.11
N TYR A 556 -10.77 37.52 -8.96
CA TYR A 556 -11.16 36.31 -8.24
C TYR A 556 -12.09 35.42 -9.09
N ASN A 557 -13.13 36.01 -9.69
CA ASN A 557 -14.09 35.27 -10.50
C ASN A 557 -13.44 34.68 -11.76
N VAL A 558 -12.61 35.43 -12.48
CA VAL A 558 -11.87 34.93 -13.67
C VAL A 558 -10.94 33.77 -13.30
N LYS A 559 -10.23 33.87 -12.17
CA LYS A 559 -9.34 32.80 -11.72
C LYS A 559 -10.13 31.59 -11.20
N ARG A 560 -11.33 31.80 -10.65
CA ARG A 560 -12.24 30.73 -10.26
C ARG A 560 -12.74 29.95 -11.48
N THR A 561 -13.20 30.63 -12.53
CA THR A 561 -13.62 29.98 -13.78
C THR A 561 -12.46 29.24 -14.44
N GLN A 562 -11.23 29.76 -14.39
CA GLN A 562 -10.04 29.03 -14.87
C GLN A 562 -9.80 27.72 -14.11
N PHE A 563 -9.91 27.72 -12.77
CA PHE A 563 -9.80 26.49 -11.99
C PHE A 563 -10.93 25.50 -12.32
N ASP A 564 -12.16 25.98 -12.48
CA ASP A 564 -13.31 25.13 -12.78
C ASP A 564 -13.18 24.52 -14.21
N ASP A 565 -12.74 25.29 -15.22
CA ASP A 565 -12.41 24.82 -16.57
C ASP A 565 -11.26 23.78 -16.58
N GLU A 566 -10.19 24.01 -15.81
CA GLU A 566 -9.06 23.08 -15.66
C GLU A 566 -9.48 21.76 -14.98
N ILE A 567 -10.34 21.85 -13.95
CA ILE A 567 -10.91 20.69 -13.25
C ILE A 567 -11.78 19.87 -14.21
N ASP A 568 -12.68 20.51 -14.96
CA ASP A 568 -13.57 19.83 -15.92
C ASP A 568 -12.77 19.17 -17.06
N ALA A 569 -11.71 19.82 -17.54
CA ALA A 569 -10.82 19.26 -18.57
C ALA A 569 -10.06 18.02 -18.07
N GLU A 570 -9.47 18.09 -16.87
CA GLU A 570 -8.71 16.97 -16.29
C GLU A 570 -9.65 15.83 -15.82
N GLU A 571 -10.86 16.15 -15.35
CA GLU A 571 -11.88 15.15 -15.00
C GLU A 571 -12.37 14.39 -16.24
N LYS A 572 -12.65 15.10 -17.34
CA LYS A 572 -13.00 14.47 -18.62
C LYS A 572 -11.87 13.57 -19.16
N LYS A 573 -10.61 13.98 -18.99
CA LYS A 573 -9.42 13.17 -19.32
C LYS A 573 -9.31 11.93 -18.43
N ALA A 574 -9.56 12.06 -17.12
CA ALA A 574 -9.60 10.94 -16.18
C ALA A 574 -10.70 9.92 -16.54
N GLN A 575 -11.91 10.40 -16.86
CA GLN A 575 -13.04 9.56 -17.27
C GLN A 575 -12.74 8.80 -18.58
N GLN A 576 -12.13 9.46 -19.57
CA GLN A 576 -11.71 8.81 -20.82
C GLN A 576 -10.68 7.71 -20.59
N LEU A 577 -9.64 7.97 -19.77
CA LEU A 577 -8.63 6.97 -19.41
C LEU A 577 -9.23 5.79 -18.64
N LYS A 578 -10.14 6.03 -17.68
CA LYS A 578 -10.86 4.96 -16.97
C LYS A 578 -11.64 4.07 -17.93
N GLN A 579 -12.39 4.68 -18.86
CA GLN A 579 -13.20 3.93 -19.83
C GLN A 579 -12.33 3.14 -20.83
N GLU A 580 -11.20 3.70 -21.28
CA GLU A 580 -10.25 3.01 -22.16
C GLU A 580 -9.61 1.80 -21.44
N ILE A 581 -9.13 2.00 -20.20
CA ILE A 581 -8.61 0.93 -19.33
C ILE A 581 -9.66 -0.16 -19.14
N LYS A 582 -10.92 0.19 -18.81
CA LYS A 582 -12.04 -0.76 -18.68
C LYS A 582 -12.22 -1.63 -19.93
N ILE A 583 -12.30 -1.00 -21.11
CA ILE A 583 -12.50 -1.72 -22.38
C ILE A 583 -11.35 -2.69 -22.62
N ILE A 584 -10.11 -2.25 -22.37
CA ILE A 584 -8.90 -3.06 -22.51
C ILE A 584 -8.91 -4.27 -21.56
N HIS A 585 -9.20 -4.08 -20.27
CA HIS A 585 -9.32 -5.18 -19.30
C HIS A 585 -10.36 -6.21 -19.71
N CYS A 586 -11.56 -5.75 -20.08
CA CYS A 586 -12.63 -6.63 -20.53
C CYS A 586 -12.25 -7.40 -21.81
N HIS A 587 -11.55 -6.74 -22.75
CA HIS A 587 -11.12 -7.37 -23.99
C HIS A 587 -10.00 -8.40 -23.78
N ILE A 588 -9.06 -8.16 -22.86
CA ILE A 588 -8.03 -9.13 -22.51
C ILE A 588 -8.65 -10.39 -21.89
N ILE A 589 -9.51 -10.21 -20.88
CA ILE A 589 -10.22 -11.32 -20.22
C ILE A 589 -11.02 -12.12 -21.26
N LYS A 590 -11.79 -11.44 -22.12
CA LYS A 590 -12.59 -12.09 -23.17
C LYS A 590 -11.74 -12.90 -24.15
N ASN A 591 -10.62 -12.37 -24.63
CA ASN A 591 -9.76 -13.13 -25.54
C ASN A 591 -9.13 -14.36 -24.87
N ILE A 592 -8.70 -14.25 -23.60
CA ILE A 592 -8.16 -15.40 -22.87
C ILE A 592 -9.23 -16.49 -22.69
N VAL A 593 -10.46 -16.10 -22.29
CA VAL A 593 -11.59 -17.03 -22.16
C VAL A 593 -11.92 -17.70 -23.50
N ASN A 594 -12.03 -16.93 -24.59
CA ASN A 594 -12.29 -17.48 -25.93
C ASN A 594 -11.26 -18.56 -26.31
N VAL A 595 -9.97 -18.31 -26.12
CA VAL A 595 -8.90 -19.26 -26.48
C VAL A 595 -8.93 -20.53 -25.63
N LEU A 596 -9.26 -20.38 -24.33
CA LEU A 596 -9.45 -21.54 -23.45
C LEU A 596 -10.65 -22.38 -23.91
N SER A 597 -11.78 -21.75 -24.24
CA SER A 597 -12.97 -22.44 -24.77
C SER A 597 -12.71 -23.10 -26.14
N ASP A 598 -12.07 -22.39 -27.08
CA ASP A 598 -11.71 -22.93 -28.39
C ASP A 598 -10.77 -24.15 -28.26
N HIS A 599 -9.80 -24.10 -27.33
CA HIS A 599 -8.92 -25.23 -27.04
C HIS A 599 -9.67 -26.42 -26.43
N ILE A 600 -10.59 -26.19 -25.47
CA ILE A 600 -11.44 -27.24 -24.90
C ILE A 600 -12.26 -27.90 -26.01
N HIS A 601 -12.98 -27.13 -26.82
CA HIS A 601 -13.80 -27.67 -27.90
C HIS A 601 -12.97 -28.44 -28.95
N LEU A 602 -11.76 -28.00 -29.29
CA LEU A 602 -10.87 -28.76 -30.17
C LEU A 602 -10.47 -30.11 -29.54
N CYS A 603 -10.10 -30.12 -28.26
CA CYS A 603 -9.77 -31.36 -27.55
C CYS A 603 -10.97 -32.30 -27.40
N GLU A 604 -12.18 -31.78 -27.10
CA GLU A 604 -13.42 -32.56 -27.05
C GLU A 604 -13.73 -33.24 -28.39
N ASN A 605 -13.62 -32.49 -29.50
CA ASN A 605 -13.85 -33.02 -30.85
C ASN A 605 -12.86 -34.14 -31.23
N ASP A 606 -11.60 -34.02 -30.81
CA ASP A 606 -10.55 -35.02 -31.06
C ASP A 606 -10.54 -36.17 -30.02
N GLY A 607 -11.36 -36.10 -28.97
CA GLY A 607 -11.38 -37.07 -27.86
C GLY A 607 -10.11 -37.06 -27.00
N LEU A 608 -9.42 -35.91 -26.94
CA LEU A 608 -8.17 -35.69 -26.20
C LEU A 608 -8.43 -34.97 -24.87
N SER A 609 -7.51 -35.11 -23.92
CA SER A 609 -7.55 -34.32 -22.68
C SER A 609 -7.15 -32.87 -22.97
N HIS A 610 -7.96 -31.91 -22.53
CA HIS A 610 -7.67 -30.48 -22.62
C HIS A 610 -6.59 -30.03 -21.62
N GLU A 611 -6.37 -30.77 -20.53
CA GLU A 611 -5.39 -30.50 -19.48
C GLU A 611 -3.93 -30.74 -19.93
N VAL A 612 -3.49 -29.90 -20.87
CA VAL A 612 -2.11 -29.81 -21.39
C VAL A 612 -1.36 -28.61 -20.79
N PRO A 613 -0.01 -28.60 -20.76
CA PRO A 613 0.75 -27.52 -20.14
C PRO A 613 0.44 -26.11 -20.68
N MET A 614 0.09 -25.98 -21.97
CA MET A 614 -0.29 -24.70 -22.58
C MET A 614 -1.64 -24.18 -22.03
N TYR A 615 -2.64 -25.06 -21.94
CA TYR A 615 -3.94 -24.76 -21.35
C TYR A 615 -3.77 -24.33 -19.89
N LYS A 616 -3.02 -25.10 -19.09
CA LYS A 616 -2.75 -24.74 -17.70
C LYS A 616 -2.07 -23.37 -17.57
N ILE A 617 -1.02 -23.08 -18.35
CA ILE A 617 -0.38 -21.75 -18.33
C ILE A 617 -1.40 -20.65 -18.63
N LEU A 618 -2.26 -20.81 -19.64
CA LEU A 618 -3.23 -19.79 -20.01
C LEU A 618 -4.37 -19.64 -18.97
N LYS A 619 -4.77 -20.74 -18.32
CA LYS A 619 -5.70 -20.81 -17.19
C LYS A 619 -5.12 -20.04 -15.98
N ASP A 620 -3.86 -20.29 -15.65
CA ASP A 620 -3.12 -19.59 -14.60
C ASP A 620 -2.95 -18.09 -14.93
N ARG A 621 -2.75 -17.71 -16.20
CA ARG A 621 -2.73 -16.30 -16.64
C ARG A 621 -4.08 -15.60 -16.50
N LEU A 622 -5.20 -16.29 -16.74
CA LEU A 622 -6.54 -15.72 -16.49
C LEU A 622 -6.71 -15.40 -15.00
N GLN A 623 -6.29 -16.32 -14.13
CA GLN A 623 -6.31 -16.14 -12.69
C GLN A 623 -5.42 -14.98 -12.25
N GLU A 624 -4.15 -14.95 -12.67
CA GLU A 624 -3.22 -13.84 -12.42
C GLU A 624 -3.85 -12.49 -12.81
N TYR A 625 -4.45 -12.42 -14.00
CA TYR A 625 -5.03 -11.18 -14.52
C TYR A 625 -6.19 -10.66 -13.65
N LEU A 626 -7.10 -11.56 -13.25
CA LEU A 626 -8.25 -11.20 -12.43
C LEU A 626 -7.82 -10.66 -11.06
N TYR A 627 -6.89 -11.35 -10.38
CA TYR A 627 -6.44 -10.96 -9.04
C TYR A 627 -5.43 -9.80 -9.05
N LYS A 628 -4.49 -9.72 -10.00
CA LYS A 628 -3.51 -8.62 -10.07
C LYS A 628 -4.14 -7.25 -10.31
N TYR A 629 -5.27 -7.22 -11.00
CA TYR A 629 -6.02 -6.00 -11.32
C TYR A 629 -7.39 -5.95 -10.61
N HIS A 630 -7.53 -6.61 -9.45
CA HIS A 630 -8.80 -6.80 -8.74
C HIS A 630 -9.60 -5.51 -8.51
N GLU A 631 -8.93 -4.40 -8.14
CA GLU A 631 -9.54 -3.08 -7.92
C GLU A 631 -10.34 -2.58 -9.13
N PHE A 632 -9.93 -2.96 -10.34
CA PHE A 632 -10.57 -2.56 -11.60
C PHE A 632 -11.49 -3.64 -12.16
N THR A 633 -11.08 -4.92 -12.09
CA THR A 633 -11.88 -6.04 -12.64
C THR A 633 -13.15 -6.27 -11.83
N TYR A 634 -13.12 -6.05 -10.50
CA TYR A 634 -14.28 -6.23 -9.63
C TYR A 634 -15.43 -5.26 -9.97
N GLN A 635 -15.12 -3.98 -10.21
CA GLN A 635 -16.09 -2.94 -10.59
C GLN A 635 -16.89 -3.28 -11.87
N TYR A 636 -16.40 -4.21 -12.69
CA TYR A 636 -17.00 -4.59 -13.97
C TYR A 636 -17.51 -6.04 -14.00
N THR A 637 -17.55 -6.72 -12.85
CA THR A 637 -18.09 -8.10 -12.71
C THR A 637 -19.48 -8.26 -13.34
N GLY A 638 -20.42 -7.32 -13.12
CA GLY A 638 -21.74 -7.37 -13.75
C GLY A 638 -21.73 -7.33 -15.30
N TYR A 639 -20.69 -6.74 -15.91
CA TYR A 639 -20.47 -6.81 -17.36
C TYR A 639 -19.78 -8.13 -17.76
N LEU A 640 -18.78 -8.55 -16.98
CA LEU A 640 -18.04 -9.78 -17.25
C LEU A 640 -18.95 -11.03 -17.17
N SER A 641 -19.85 -11.14 -16.19
CA SER A 641 -20.81 -12.24 -16.08
C SER A 641 -21.85 -12.28 -17.21
N THR A 642 -22.18 -11.13 -17.80
CA THR A 642 -23.20 -11.03 -18.87
C THR A 642 -22.62 -11.10 -20.28
N SER A 643 -21.32 -10.82 -20.46
CA SER A 643 -20.69 -10.65 -21.79
C SER A 643 -19.45 -11.52 -22.04
N VAL A 644 -18.94 -12.20 -21.02
CA VAL A 644 -17.70 -13.01 -21.06
C VAL A 644 -17.86 -14.36 -20.35
N PHE A 645 -18.31 -14.38 -19.10
CA PHE A 645 -18.51 -15.59 -18.29
C PHE A 645 -19.99 -15.98 -18.27
N THR A 646 -20.54 -16.20 -19.45
CA THR A 646 -21.92 -16.62 -19.67
C THR A 646 -22.09 -18.13 -19.45
N GLY A 647 -23.33 -18.62 -19.36
CA GLY A 647 -23.63 -20.01 -18.96
C GLY A 647 -23.25 -21.10 -19.98
N ASP A 648 -22.71 -20.71 -21.12
CA ASP A 648 -22.11 -21.52 -22.17
C ASP A 648 -20.57 -21.67 -22.03
N VAL A 649 -19.94 -20.94 -21.11
CA VAL A 649 -18.51 -21.10 -20.79
C VAL A 649 -18.29 -22.35 -19.96
N ASP A 650 -17.23 -23.10 -20.28
CA ASP A 650 -16.88 -24.34 -19.62
C ASP A 650 -16.70 -24.18 -18.08
N PRO A 651 -17.17 -25.15 -17.26
CA PRO A 651 -17.05 -25.10 -15.81
C PRO A 651 -15.63 -24.85 -15.27
N ASP A 652 -14.58 -25.38 -15.91
CA ASP A 652 -13.18 -25.19 -15.48
C ASP A 652 -12.74 -23.72 -15.57
N ILE A 653 -13.25 -23.00 -16.57
CA ILE A 653 -12.95 -21.57 -16.78
C ILE A 653 -13.85 -20.75 -15.85
N LEU A 654 -15.13 -21.10 -15.77
CA LEU A 654 -16.12 -20.40 -14.94
C LEU A 654 -15.78 -20.49 -13.44
N HIS A 655 -15.17 -21.60 -12.99
CA HIS A 655 -14.69 -21.78 -11.61
C HIS A 655 -13.70 -20.67 -11.19
N ILE A 656 -12.83 -20.19 -12.08
CA ILE A 656 -11.84 -19.16 -11.78
C ILE A 656 -12.54 -17.82 -11.51
N TYR A 657 -13.51 -17.47 -12.35
CA TYR A 657 -14.32 -16.26 -12.19
C TYR A 657 -15.24 -16.32 -10.96
N ASN A 658 -15.82 -17.49 -10.68
CA ASN A 658 -16.61 -17.72 -9.47
C ASN A 658 -15.76 -17.62 -8.21
N ASN A 659 -14.53 -18.14 -8.20
CA ASN A 659 -13.60 -17.96 -7.07
C ASN A 659 -13.24 -16.48 -6.86
N PHE A 660 -12.92 -15.76 -7.95
CA PHE A 660 -12.61 -14.33 -7.91
C PHE A 660 -13.78 -13.50 -7.34
N THR A 661 -14.99 -13.73 -7.84
CA THR A 661 -16.19 -13.01 -7.37
C THR A 661 -16.59 -13.41 -5.94
N ASN A 662 -16.56 -14.69 -5.59
CA ASN A 662 -16.86 -15.18 -4.24
C ASN A 662 -15.86 -14.70 -3.17
N LEU A 663 -14.64 -14.29 -3.54
CA LEU A 663 -13.71 -13.68 -2.60
C LEU A 663 -14.15 -12.25 -2.25
N LEU A 664 -14.48 -11.45 -3.26
CA LEU A 664 -14.68 -10.01 -3.13
C LEU A 664 -16.12 -9.61 -2.82
N ALA A 665 -17.08 -10.51 -3.08
CA ALA A 665 -18.49 -10.29 -2.76
C ALA A 665 -18.70 -10.09 -1.24
N PRO A 666 -19.64 -9.22 -0.83
CA PRO A 666 -20.10 -9.14 0.55
C PRO A 666 -20.72 -10.47 0.97
N VAL A 667 -20.42 -10.92 2.19
CA VAL A 667 -20.93 -12.19 2.72
C VAL A 667 -22.40 -12.02 3.12
N SER A 668 -23.28 -12.63 2.33
CA SER A 668 -24.65 -12.95 2.75
C SER A 668 -24.61 -14.16 3.69
N ASN A 669 -25.05 -13.97 4.94
CA ASN A 669 -25.28 -15.09 5.89
C ASN A 669 -26.58 -15.83 5.57
#